data_AF-A0A7M5UJW0-F1
#
_entry.id   AF-A0A7M5UJW0-F1
#
_cell.length_a   1.000
_cell.length_b   1.000
_cell.length_c   1.000
_cell.angle_alpha   90.00
_cell.angle_beta   90.00
_cell.angle_gamma   90.00
#
_symmetry.space_group_name_H-M   'P 1'
#
loop_
_entity.id
_entity.type
_entity.pdbx_description
1 polymer ?
#
loop_
_entity_poly.entity_id
_entity_poly.type
_entity_poly.pdbx_seq_one_letter_code
_entity_poly.pdbx_strand_id
1 'polypeptide(L)'
;VTPTLIHELQQFEERKATYVKNKAELEKDKELWRQKKNALYYFQHPYLRLLVPCAVTILNIYQFAEDPISLSVKDCHISGFGNLYSLIFTNYPPDGMSAVKVGMWLFAVLFSMVFGKVVVHYWFFCKKLKLKIFTKEGQGSWIVIFLFTCCVLFFQSTVYNAFLTLAGSEYDEYHCDSNLHLEYRSFMKGAALVTWVGDFFTVWMVLDTMLQEPKYTHWMKWTRSWWTRNNIRVFLFWGICLSFGIIMITGITTDFIQWDHFNKGFHPTDELSRSFLASAILILDLIIVMQDWDFPHFSSTTNLKLPGMTSKSISFKIPQCFALQNKHVDIQGKWFNYGVLSIVMVLDMYQWKNQIYYQPHLYGQYTDSEGSIYTITDREYLRTANQSTITQWWRNNTSDPKTKTKYLDYSITKRGTAFLPAIVAFLAFIYVTTKYAERESDQEKMVRHWYTSKFTKKRKSRKVQPVKKKRQGGISDSSSSSESEMEQISPAPIGKSNTDTFTYYYQHPNIRLLFIVANIFLCSLFIAEDPIAHSNGLAKADIIGNIQNLVFGEYPHKGEYFIFKAFTWVSGALFGLVVGKVFVHGFLLNGIFQLKLFRRNQGSWVVMFLTMVIMLYCFSIIFNHITKLDPDELAKFYITNQMGIKYKTFMNGVGLTSFFAHVLFSLMVTDAIFQERHYTRWAKFVRRIWKKKYFRLPVSWLFAVSITVLAVLAIVFDLFQYKGVASYSTDELGRACLAACIIMFDILILTQDWEYPRFKINQRIKLPGLDVCQARVKMCFIDFTIKGRWFTYSLMGVFLFIDAYNFKNALVYKPESYHQYVNSEKYIVSYVKSEIELAALNSTESTLLEGEKLNGKFEGYSDDTRYGVSLILPIFAFLFSLVFGFIRSRMMYQTERKMKTRKRLKNIPRVEDMRVRQRTGFKLKPIGNIRPIYHT
;
A
#
# COMPACT_ATOMS: atom_id res chain seq x y z
N VAL A 1 -25.60 -68.43 11.77
CA VAL A 1 -25.88 -67.43 10.70
C VAL A 1 -26.12 -68.20 9.42
N THR A 2 -27.30 -68.09 8.81
CA THR A 2 -27.62 -68.84 7.57
C THR A 2 -26.76 -68.33 6.41
N PRO A 3 -26.39 -69.19 5.43
CA PRO A 3 -25.57 -68.80 4.26
C PRO A 3 -26.15 -67.63 3.47
N THR A 4 -27.48 -67.55 3.42
CA THR A 4 -28.24 -66.45 2.82
C THR A 4 -27.95 -65.10 3.48
N LEU A 5 -27.82 -65.06 4.81
CA LEU A 5 -27.54 -63.82 5.55
C LEU A 5 -26.10 -63.31 5.30
N ILE A 6 -25.15 -64.22 5.10
CA ILE A 6 -23.75 -63.88 4.79
C ILE A 6 -23.64 -63.29 3.39
N HIS A 7 -24.33 -63.89 2.41
CA HIS A 7 -24.37 -63.39 1.04
C HIS A 7 -25.06 -62.01 0.95
N GLU A 8 -26.15 -61.80 1.68
CA GLU A 8 -26.81 -60.48 1.76
C GLU A 8 -25.92 -59.41 2.41
N LEU A 9 -25.14 -59.77 3.43
CA LEU A 9 -24.18 -58.88 4.07
C LEU A 9 -23.03 -58.50 3.12
N GLN A 10 -22.48 -59.45 2.38
CA GLN A 10 -21.44 -59.18 1.38
C GLN A 10 -21.96 -58.26 0.26
N GLN A 11 -23.15 -58.53 -0.28
CA GLN A 11 -23.76 -57.64 -1.27
C GLN A 11 -24.05 -56.25 -0.71
N PHE A 12 -24.42 -56.14 0.56
CA PHE A 12 -24.63 -54.85 1.20
C PHE A 12 -23.31 -54.07 1.36
N GLU A 13 -22.19 -54.73 1.69
CA GLU A 13 -20.88 -54.10 1.77
C GLU A 13 -20.36 -53.65 0.40
N GLU A 14 -20.54 -54.44 -0.66
CA GLU A 14 -20.17 -54.06 -2.03
C GLU A 14 -21.01 -52.88 -2.54
N ARG A 15 -22.33 -52.88 -2.31
CA ARG A 15 -23.20 -51.75 -2.66
C ARG A 15 -22.82 -50.50 -1.87
N LYS A 16 -22.42 -50.64 -0.60
CA LYS A 16 -21.95 -49.53 0.23
C LYS A 16 -20.61 -48.99 -0.26
N ALA A 17 -19.66 -49.85 -0.64
CA ALA A 17 -18.37 -49.46 -1.21
C ALA A 17 -18.58 -48.71 -2.56
N THR A 18 -19.45 -49.22 -3.42
CA THR A 18 -19.80 -48.61 -4.70
C THR A 18 -20.48 -47.26 -4.53
N TYR A 19 -21.43 -47.15 -3.58
CA TYR A 19 -22.08 -45.87 -3.25
C TYR A 19 -21.09 -44.84 -2.69
N VAL A 20 -20.15 -45.25 -1.83
CA VAL A 20 -19.11 -44.36 -1.29
C VAL A 20 -18.18 -43.88 -2.41
N LYS A 21 -17.78 -44.76 -3.33
CA LYS A 21 -16.96 -44.42 -4.50
C LYS A 21 -17.68 -43.42 -5.42
N ASN A 22 -18.91 -43.73 -5.83
CA ASN A 22 -19.71 -42.85 -6.70
C ASN A 22 -20.01 -41.50 -6.05
N LYS A 23 -20.21 -41.46 -4.73
CA LYS A 23 -20.38 -40.21 -3.99
C LYS A 23 -19.10 -39.38 -3.94
N ALA A 24 -17.93 -40.02 -3.79
CA ALA A 24 -16.65 -39.34 -3.82
C ALA A 24 -16.33 -38.77 -5.21
N GLU A 25 -16.66 -39.50 -6.28
CA GLU A 25 -16.58 -39.02 -7.66
C GLU A 25 -17.53 -37.86 -7.93
N LEU A 26 -18.78 -37.96 -7.50
CA LEU A 26 -19.77 -36.87 -7.64
C LEU A 26 -19.39 -35.61 -6.83
N GLU A 27 -18.81 -35.76 -5.64
CA GLU A 27 -18.27 -34.63 -4.87
C GLU A 27 -17.05 -34.01 -5.58
N LYS A 28 -16.13 -34.82 -6.12
CA LYS A 28 -15.02 -34.35 -6.98
C LYS A 28 -15.51 -33.57 -8.20
N ASP A 29 -16.53 -34.07 -8.88
CA ASP A 29 -17.10 -33.39 -10.05
C ASP A 29 -17.79 -32.08 -9.67
N LYS A 30 -18.50 -32.04 -8.54
CA LYS A 30 -19.10 -30.81 -8.00
C LYS A 30 -18.05 -29.80 -7.52
N GLU A 31 -16.91 -30.26 -7.00
CA GLU A 31 -15.75 -29.45 -6.65
C GLU A 31 -15.14 -28.84 -7.91
N LEU A 32 -14.88 -29.68 -8.93
CA LEU A 32 -14.33 -29.29 -10.22
C LEU A 32 -15.24 -28.28 -10.95
N TRP A 33 -16.55 -28.50 -10.90
CA TRP A 33 -17.54 -27.60 -11.51
C TRP A 33 -17.66 -26.26 -10.76
N ARG A 34 -17.53 -26.27 -9.43
CA ARG A 34 -17.43 -25.04 -8.61
C ARG A 34 -16.12 -24.30 -8.89
N GLN A 35 -15.02 -25.01 -9.13
CA GLN A 35 -13.73 -24.43 -9.48
C GLN A 35 -13.73 -23.82 -10.89
N LYS A 36 -14.26 -24.51 -11.91
CA LYS A 36 -14.37 -24.00 -13.29
C LYS A 36 -15.20 -22.71 -13.41
N LYS A 37 -16.10 -22.44 -12.47
CA LYS A 37 -16.88 -21.19 -12.39
C LYS A 37 -16.13 -20.02 -11.74
N ASN A 38 -14.97 -20.26 -11.12
CA ASN A 38 -14.18 -19.21 -10.49
C ASN A 38 -13.18 -18.64 -11.50
N ALA A 39 -13.12 -17.31 -11.62
CA ALA A 39 -12.10 -16.62 -12.42
C ALA A 39 -10.66 -17.03 -12.04
N LEU A 40 -10.45 -17.43 -10.78
CA LEU A 40 -9.19 -17.97 -10.30
C LEU A 40 -8.72 -19.22 -11.07
N TYR A 41 -9.64 -20.08 -11.51
CA TYR A 41 -9.29 -21.27 -12.28
C TYR A 41 -8.67 -20.93 -13.65
N TYR A 42 -9.04 -19.80 -14.24
CA TYR A 42 -8.43 -19.31 -15.48
C TYR A 42 -7.13 -18.53 -15.19
N PHE A 43 -7.10 -17.74 -14.11
CA PHE A 43 -5.91 -17.01 -13.67
C PHE A 43 -4.74 -17.93 -13.28
N GLN A 44 -5.04 -19.11 -12.73
CA GLN A 44 -4.02 -20.08 -12.33
C GLN A 44 -3.74 -21.13 -13.44
N HIS A 45 -4.29 -20.95 -14.65
CA HIS A 45 -4.15 -21.94 -15.73
C HIS A 45 -2.66 -22.19 -16.07
N PRO A 46 -2.23 -23.43 -16.39
CA PRO A 46 -0.81 -23.76 -16.54
C PRO A 46 -0.11 -22.93 -17.62
N TYR A 47 -0.78 -22.62 -18.73
CA TYR A 47 -0.23 -21.73 -19.75
C TYR A 47 0.07 -20.33 -19.24
N LEU A 48 -0.85 -19.73 -18.47
CA LEU A 48 -0.64 -18.39 -17.93
C LEU A 48 0.46 -18.41 -16.84
N ARG A 49 0.50 -19.48 -16.04
CA ARG A 49 1.55 -19.70 -15.03
C ARG A 49 2.94 -19.91 -15.60
N LEU A 50 3.06 -20.39 -16.83
CA LEU A 50 4.35 -20.50 -17.54
C LEU A 50 4.68 -19.21 -18.30
N LEU A 51 3.66 -18.54 -18.85
CA LEU A 51 3.84 -17.30 -19.60
C LEU A 51 4.46 -16.20 -18.74
N VAL A 52 3.95 -16.00 -17.52
CA VAL A 52 4.41 -14.92 -16.63
C VAL A 52 5.90 -15.05 -16.26
N PRO A 53 6.40 -16.18 -15.70
CA PRO A 53 7.82 -16.30 -15.37
C PRO A 53 8.73 -16.28 -16.61
N CYS A 54 8.27 -16.80 -17.76
CA CYS A 54 9.01 -16.65 -19.01
C CYS A 54 9.11 -15.17 -19.43
N ALA A 55 8.02 -14.40 -19.28
CA ALA A 55 8.03 -12.97 -19.55
C ALA A 55 8.98 -12.23 -18.61
N VAL A 56 8.98 -12.54 -17.30
CA VAL A 56 9.94 -11.99 -16.33
C VAL A 56 11.38 -12.24 -16.78
N THR A 57 11.72 -13.50 -17.10
CA THR A 57 13.08 -13.87 -17.53
C THR A 57 13.54 -13.05 -18.75
N ILE A 58 12.66 -12.84 -19.74
CA ILE A 58 12.97 -12.06 -20.94
C ILE A 58 13.08 -10.57 -20.63
N LEU A 59 12.15 -10.03 -19.84
CA LEU A 59 12.13 -8.62 -19.47
C LEU A 59 13.33 -8.25 -18.60
N ASN A 60 13.82 -9.14 -17.73
CA ASN A 60 15.01 -8.91 -16.93
C ASN A 60 16.29 -8.87 -17.79
N ILE A 61 16.41 -9.70 -18.82
CA ILE A 61 17.51 -9.58 -19.81
C ILE A 61 17.40 -8.26 -20.57
N TYR A 62 16.20 -7.88 -21.00
CA TYR A 62 15.96 -6.64 -21.72
C TYR A 62 16.28 -5.41 -20.84
N GLN A 63 15.91 -5.45 -19.56
CA GLN A 63 16.23 -4.42 -18.58
C GLN A 63 17.74 -4.29 -18.38
N PHE A 64 18.48 -5.39 -18.31
CA PHE A 64 19.95 -5.37 -18.23
C PHE A 64 20.58 -4.77 -19.50
N ALA A 65 20.11 -5.16 -20.68
CA ALA A 65 20.61 -4.65 -21.95
C ALA A 65 20.41 -3.14 -22.12
N GLU A 66 19.36 -2.58 -21.54
CA GLU A 66 19.05 -1.15 -21.57
C GLU A 66 19.59 -0.38 -20.35
N ASP A 67 20.24 -1.02 -19.37
CA ASP A 67 20.72 -0.33 -18.17
C ASP A 67 22.08 0.36 -18.41
N PRO A 68 22.16 1.70 -18.40
CA PRO A 68 23.43 2.42 -18.60
C PRO A 68 24.45 2.16 -17.47
N ILE A 69 24.02 1.76 -16.28
CA ILE A 69 24.93 1.49 -15.15
C ILE A 69 25.85 0.29 -15.46
N SER A 70 25.39 -0.64 -16.30
CA SER A 70 26.15 -1.84 -16.69
C SER A 70 27.45 -1.53 -17.44
N LEU A 71 27.60 -0.32 -17.97
CA LEU A 71 28.79 0.12 -18.70
C LEU A 71 29.77 0.93 -17.83
N SER A 72 29.36 1.34 -16.63
CA SER A 72 30.16 2.21 -15.75
C SER A 72 31.40 1.50 -15.19
N VAL A 73 32.56 2.16 -15.31
CA VAL A 73 33.85 1.70 -14.77
C VAL A 73 34.13 2.30 -13.38
N LYS A 74 33.19 3.04 -12.80
CA LYS A 74 33.34 3.63 -11.47
C LYS A 74 33.21 2.55 -10.39
N ASP A 75 33.89 2.76 -9.26
CA ASP A 75 33.78 1.90 -8.09
C ASP A 75 32.35 1.84 -7.56
N CYS A 76 31.89 0.62 -7.29
CA CYS A 76 30.51 0.33 -6.92
C CYS A 76 30.27 0.61 -5.44
N HIS A 77 29.45 1.62 -5.17
CA HIS A 77 29.01 1.94 -3.82
C HIS A 77 27.54 1.54 -3.63
N ILE A 78 27.31 0.60 -2.71
CA ILE A 78 25.96 0.13 -2.35
C ILE A 78 25.80 0.20 -0.84
N SER A 79 25.00 1.16 -0.38
CA SER A 79 24.72 1.29 1.05
C SER A 79 24.06 0.03 1.62
N GLY A 80 24.54 -0.44 2.77
CA GLY A 80 24.05 -1.63 3.45
C GLY A 80 24.65 -2.93 2.90
N PHE A 81 24.49 -3.21 1.60
CA PHE A 81 25.06 -4.41 0.99
C PHE A 81 26.58 -4.36 0.89
N GLY A 82 27.17 -3.20 0.60
CA GLY A 82 28.62 -3.00 0.61
C GLY A 82 29.23 -3.28 1.98
N ASN A 83 28.57 -2.84 3.06
CA ASN A 83 29.03 -3.10 4.42
C ASN A 83 28.98 -4.60 4.77
N LEU A 84 27.92 -5.29 4.33
CA LEU A 84 27.79 -6.75 4.47
C LEU A 84 28.89 -7.48 3.69
N TYR A 85 29.12 -7.08 2.44
CA TYR A 85 30.12 -7.64 1.56
C TYR A 85 31.53 -7.43 2.11
N SER A 86 31.82 -6.21 2.58
CA SER A 86 33.09 -5.86 3.19
C SER A 86 33.33 -6.61 4.49
N LEU A 87 32.30 -6.85 5.30
CA LEU A 87 32.45 -7.65 6.53
C LEU A 87 32.81 -9.12 6.24
N ILE A 88 32.31 -9.69 5.13
CA ILE A 88 32.46 -11.12 4.85
C ILE A 88 33.64 -11.41 3.91
N PHE A 89 33.86 -10.58 2.89
CA PHE A 89 34.70 -10.93 1.74
C PHE A 89 35.92 -10.04 1.53
N THR A 90 35.87 -8.74 1.86
CA THR A 90 36.98 -7.80 1.58
C THR A 90 37.56 -7.20 2.87
N ASN A 91 38.56 -6.33 2.75
CA ASN A 91 39.13 -5.52 3.84
C ASN A 91 39.52 -6.35 5.08
N TYR A 92 40.16 -7.50 4.88
CA TYR A 92 40.70 -8.28 5.99
C TYR A 92 42.07 -7.72 6.39
N PRO A 93 42.24 -7.24 7.63
CA PRO A 93 43.56 -6.81 8.11
C PRO A 93 44.50 -8.02 8.23
N PRO A 94 45.82 -7.84 8.07
CA PRO A 94 46.79 -8.93 8.14
C PRO A 94 46.94 -9.54 9.56
N ASP A 95 46.49 -8.83 10.59
CA ASP A 95 46.68 -9.21 12.00
C ASP A 95 45.55 -10.07 12.57
N GLY A 96 45.60 -10.34 13.88
CA GLY A 96 44.56 -11.05 14.63
C GLY A 96 43.16 -10.41 14.57
N MET A 97 43.04 -9.16 14.10
CA MET A 97 41.76 -8.52 13.80
C MET A 97 40.97 -9.23 12.69
N SER A 98 41.64 -9.97 11.79
CA SER A 98 40.97 -10.86 10.83
C SER A 98 40.20 -11.97 11.53
N ALA A 99 40.76 -12.57 12.60
CA ALA A 99 40.09 -13.59 13.39
C ALA A 99 38.90 -13.03 14.16
N VAL A 100 38.99 -11.78 14.64
CA VAL A 100 37.86 -11.05 15.24
C VAL A 100 36.75 -10.86 14.21
N LYS A 101 37.09 -10.40 13.00
CA LYS A 101 36.14 -10.23 11.88
C LYS A 101 35.42 -11.55 11.57
N VAL A 102 36.17 -12.64 11.42
CA VAL A 102 35.63 -13.99 11.20
C VAL A 102 34.72 -14.44 12.34
N GLY A 103 35.16 -14.28 13.59
CA GLY A 103 34.38 -14.59 14.76
C GLY A 103 33.06 -13.82 14.81
N MET A 104 33.07 -12.54 14.43
CA MET A 104 31.90 -11.66 14.45
C MET A 104 30.85 -12.05 13.41
N TRP A 105 31.23 -12.31 12.15
CA TRP A 105 30.23 -12.70 11.15
C TRP A 105 29.74 -14.14 11.37
N LEU A 106 30.58 -15.06 11.86
CA LEU A 106 30.14 -16.40 12.29
C LEU A 106 29.16 -16.34 13.47
N PHE A 107 29.47 -15.50 14.47
CA PHE A 107 28.57 -15.26 15.59
C PHE A 107 27.23 -14.67 15.12
N ALA A 108 27.25 -13.70 14.21
CA ALA A 108 26.05 -13.12 13.63
C ALA A 108 25.16 -14.18 12.94
N VAL A 109 25.76 -15.10 12.17
CA VAL A 109 25.04 -16.20 11.53
C VAL A 109 24.45 -17.16 12.57
N LEU A 110 25.24 -17.62 13.54
CA LEU A 110 24.76 -18.55 14.59
C LEU A 110 23.67 -17.92 15.46
N PHE A 111 23.87 -16.67 15.89
CA PHE A 111 22.88 -15.88 16.63
C PHE A 111 21.59 -15.76 15.83
N SER A 112 21.67 -15.45 14.54
CA SER A 112 20.51 -15.31 13.66
C SER A 112 19.75 -16.62 13.45
N MET A 113 20.44 -17.76 13.38
CA MET A 113 19.79 -19.08 13.31
C MET A 113 18.93 -19.36 14.55
N VAL A 114 19.42 -19.03 15.75
CA VAL A 114 18.69 -19.26 17.00
C VAL A 114 17.62 -18.19 17.22
N PHE A 115 18.02 -16.92 17.22
CA PHE A 115 17.14 -15.79 17.52
C PHE A 115 16.09 -15.58 16.43
N GLY A 116 16.47 -15.70 15.15
CA GLY A 116 15.54 -15.64 14.02
C GLY A 116 14.48 -16.73 14.08
N LYS A 117 14.83 -17.96 14.47
CA LYS A 117 13.86 -19.07 14.63
C LYS A 117 12.94 -18.87 15.84
N VAL A 118 13.49 -18.52 17.01
CA VAL A 118 12.73 -18.47 18.26
C VAL A 118 11.92 -17.19 18.39
N VAL A 119 12.55 -16.05 18.16
CA VAL A 119 11.96 -14.73 18.45
C VAL A 119 11.20 -14.22 17.24
N VAL A 120 11.84 -14.17 16.07
CA VAL A 120 11.21 -13.59 14.87
C VAL A 120 10.17 -14.54 14.28
N HIS A 121 10.53 -15.79 14.01
CA HIS A 121 9.60 -16.76 13.43
C HIS A 121 8.54 -17.22 14.43
N TYR A 122 8.93 -17.86 15.52
CA TYR A 122 7.96 -18.46 16.44
C TYR A 122 7.21 -17.42 17.29
N TRP A 123 7.91 -16.52 17.97
CA TRP A 123 7.24 -15.57 18.88
C TRP A 123 6.52 -14.44 18.12
N PHE A 124 7.17 -13.79 17.15
CA PHE A 124 6.60 -12.66 16.44
C PHE A 124 5.61 -13.09 15.35
N PHE A 125 6.03 -13.89 14.36
CA PHE A 125 5.12 -14.28 13.26
C PHE A 125 4.04 -15.30 13.70
N CYS A 126 4.42 -16.39 14.36
CA CYS A 126 3.46 -17.45 14.70
C CYS A 126 2.59 -17.12 15.93
N LYS A 127 3.16 -16.60 17.03
CA LYS A 127 2.42 -16.38 18.29
C LYS A 127 1.72 -15.02 18.35
N LYS A 128 2.40 -13.94 17.97
CA LYS A 128 1.84 -12.57 18.04
C LYS A 128 0.98 -12.23 16.83
N LEU A 129 1.52 -12.32 15.62
CA LEU A 129 0.82 -11.96 14.39
C LEU A 129 -0.13 -13.07 13.89
N LYS A 130 0.09 -14.33 14.32
CA LYS A 130 -0.73 -15.50 13.95
C LYS A 130 -0.88 -15.66 12.44
N LEU A 131 0.18 -15.38 11.71
CA LEU A 131 0.20 -15.50 10.26
C LEU A 131 0.11 -16.99 9.90
N LYS A 132 -0.97 -17.40 9.22
CA LYS A 132 -1.18 -18.80 8.82
C LYS A 132 -0.09 -19.32 7.87
N ILE A 133 0.59 -18.42 7.17
CA ILE A 133 1.70 -18.73 6.27
C ILE A 133 2.89 -19.35 7.03
N PHE A 134 3.16 -18.88 8.26
CA PHE A 134 4.23 -19.40 9.10
C PHE A 134 3.65 -20.37 10.12
N THR A 135 4.10 -21.62 10.09
CA THR A 135 3.63 -22.62 11.05
C THR A 135 4.62 -22.82 12.19
N LYS A 136 4.07 -23.28 13.32
CA LYS A 136 4.86 -23.63 14.50
C LYS A 136 5.85 -24.77 14.22
N GLU A 137 5.61 -25.58 13.20
CA GLU A 137 6.45 -26.70 12.78
C GLU A 137 7.73 -26.27 12.04
N GLY A 138 7.86 -24.97 11.69
CA GLY A 138 9.07 -24.40 11.10
C GLY A 138 8.97 -24.07 9.60
N GLN A 139 7.78 -24.15 9.02
CA GLN A 139 7.57 -23.75 7.61
C GLN A 139 7.85 -22.26 7.44
N GLY A 140 8.71 -21.93 6.47
CA GLY A 140 9.13 -20.54 6.21
C GLY A 140 10.13 -19.98 7.21
N SER A 141 10.63 -20.77 8.18
CA SER A 141 11.66 -20.27 9.11
C SER A 141 12.98 -19.93 8.40
N TRP A 142 13.34 -20.65 7.34
CA TRP A 142 14.60 -20.44 6.61
C TRP A 142 14.70 -19.02 6.05
N ILE A 143 13.67 -18.52 5.36
CA ILE A 143 13.69 -17.16 4.77
C ILE A 143 13.74 -16.08 5.85
N VAL A 144 13.04 -16.30 6.97
CA VAL A 144 13.08 -15.39 8.12
C VAL A 144 14.47 -15.35 8.73
N ILE A 145 15.11 -16.51 8.89
CA ILE A 145 16.49 -16.61 9.38
C ILE A 145 17.45 -15.92 8.41
N PHE A 146 17.32 -16.16 7.10
CA PHE A 146 18.16 -15.54 6.07
C PHE A 146 18.08 -14.01 6.09
N LEU A 147 16.86 -13.45 6.00
CA LEU A 147 16.66 -11.99 6.02
C LEU A 147 17.15 -11.37 7.33
N PHE A 148 16.87 -12.03 8.47
CA PHE A 148 17.36 -11.57 9.76
C PHE A 148 18.89 -11.61 9.85
N THR A 149 19.53 -12.63 9.26
CA THR A 149 20.98 -12.75 9.20
C THR A 149 21.60 -11.57 8.46
N CYS A 150 21.03 -11.13 7.34
CA CYS A 150 21.49 -9.93 6.62
C CYS A 150 21.41 -8.67 7.51
N CYS A 151 20.33 -8.50 8.26
CA CYS A 151 20.18 -7.36 9.19
C CYS A 151 21.21 -7.40 10.33
N VAL A 152 21.42 -8.57 10.93
CA VAL A 152 22.39 -8.73 12.03
C VAL A 152 23.82 -8.52 11.52
N LEU A 153 24.15 -9.03 10.34
CA LEU A 153 25.47 -8.81 9.74
C LEU A 153 25.73 -7.34 9.41
N PHE A 154 24.72 -6.60 8.93
CA PHE A 154 24.84 -5.15 8.77
C PHE A 154 25.11 -4.45 10.10
N PHE A 155 24.38 -4.79 11.16
CA PHE A 155 24.65 -4.28 12.50
C PHE A 155 26.05 -4.67 13.00
N GLN A 156 26.47 -5.90 12.73
CA GLN A 156 27.79 -6.39 13.13
C GLN A 156 28.91 -5.64 12.41
N SER A 157 28.68 -5.16 11.18
CA SER A 157 29.67 -4.35 10.44
C SER A 157 29.95 -3.01 11.13
N THR A 158 28.94 -2.36 11.72
CA THR A 158 29.14 -1.11 12.46
C THR A 158 29.83 -1.35 13.80
N VAL A 159 29.50 -2.46 14.47
CA VAL A 159 30.21 -2.88 15.69
C VAL A 159 31.67 -3.21 15.39
N TYR A 160 31.96 -3.86 14.25
CA TYR A 160 33.33 -4.17 13.85
C TYR A 160 34.14 -2.90 13.56
N ASN A 161 33.55 -1.92 12.88
CA ASN A 161 34.19 -0.62 12.68
C ASN A 161 34.51 0.06 14.02
N ALA A 162 33.61 -0.02 15.01
CA ALA A 162 33.90 0.50 16.34
C ALA A 162 35.09 -0.20 17.01
N PHE A 163 35.27 -1.51 16.81
CA PHE A 163 36.47 -2.23 17.28
C PHE A 163 37.74 -1.78 16.56
N LEU A 164 37.68 -1.54 15.24
CA LEU A 164 38.82 -1.02 14.49
C LEU A 164 39.22 0.39 14.96
N THR A 165 38.25 1.29 15.16
CA THR A 165 38.51 2.62 15.71
C THR A 165 39.14 2.57 17.11
N LEU A 166 38.77 1.58 17.94
CA LEU A 166 39.38 1.37 19.26
C LEU A 166 40.79 0.76 19.19
N ALA A 167 41.11 0.03 18.13
CA ALA A 167 42.42 -0.61 17.94
C ALA A 167 43.50 0.37 17.47
N GLY A 168 43.11 1.52 16.89
CA GLY A 168 44.01 2.61 16.51
C GLY A 168 43.81 3.07 15.06
N SER A 169 44.36 4.23 14.72
CA SER A 169 44.21 4.85 13.38
C SER A 169 44.88 4.07 12.24
N GLU A 170 45.76 3.13 12.56
CA GLU A 170 46.38 2.23 11.57
C GLU A 170 45.35 1.29 10.90
N TYR A 171 44.17 1.11 11.50
CA TYR A 171 43.13 0.21 11.02
C TYR A 171 42.01 0.90 10.22
N ASP A 172 42.09 2.21 10.00
CA ASP A 172 41.03 2.99 9.33
C ASP A 172 40.77 2.54 7.88
N GLU A 173 41.79 2.04 7.18
CA GLU A 173 41.67 1.50 5.81
C GLU A 173 40.83 0.21 5.75
N TYR A 174 40.72 -0.52 6.86
CA TYR A 174 39.99 -1.79 6.93
C TYR A 174 38.54 -1.64 7.39
N HIS A 175 38.04 -0.41 7.53
CA HIS A 175 36.64 -0.15 7.85
C HIS A 175 35.71 -0.81 6.83
N CYS A 176 34.65 -1.41 7.33
CA CYS A 176 33.55 -1.92 6.53
C CYS A 176 32.70 -0.73 6.06
N ASP A 177 32.89 -0.34 4.81
CA ASP A 177 32.19 0.77 4.18
C ASP A 177 31.19 0.28 3.12
N SER A 178 30.56 1.22 2.41
CA SER A 178 29.61 0.89 1.34
C SER A 178 30.30 0.60 0.01
N ASN A 179 31.64 0.66 -0.07
CA ASN A 179 32.40 0.36 -1.27
C ASN A 179 32.60 -1.16 -1.40
N LEU A 180 32.24 -1.71 -2.56
CA LEU A 180 32.45 -3.13 -2.84
C LEU A 180 33.88 -3.41 -3.33
N HIS A 181 34.65 -2.39 -3.68
CA HIS A 181 35.94 -2.51 -4.39
C HIS A 181 35.82 -3.29 -5.71
N LEU A 182 34.63 -3.19 -6.32
CA LEU A 182 34.28 -3.77 -7.61
C LEU A 182 33.75 -2.66 -8.50
N GLU A 183 34.04 -2.72 -9.79
CA GLU A 183 33.45 -1.80 -10.77
C GLU A 183 31.93 -2.03 -10.90
N TYR A 184 31.15 -0.97 -11.15
CA TYR A 184 29.72 -1.08 -11.45
C TYR A 184 29.45 -2.05 -12.60
N ARG A 185 30.28 -2.03 -13.66
CA ARG A 185 30.19 -2.97 -14.79
C ARG A 185 30.27 -4.44 -14.35
N SER A 186 31.25 -4.77 -13.52
CA SER A 186 31.44 -6.13 -13.00
C SER A 186 30.33 -6.53 -12.04
N PHE A 187 29.93 -5.63 -11.15
CA PHE A 187 28.82 -5.85 -10.22
C PHE A 187 27.50 -6.07 -10.96
N MET A 188 27.17 -5.24 -11.94
CA MET A 188 25.93 -5.35 -12.71
C MET A 188 25.88 -6.61 -13.56
N LYS A 189 26.99 -7.07 -14.15
CA LYS A 189 27.07 -8.39 -14.80
C LYS A 189 26.81 -9.52 -13.82
N GLY A 190 27.38 -9.44 -12.61
CA GLY A 190 27.13 -10.41 -11.53
C GLY A 190 25.67 -10.41 -11.06
N ALA A 191 25.10 -9.23 -10.86
CA ALA A 191 23.70 -9.07 -10.46
C ALA A 191 22.75 -9.61 -11.54
N ALA A 192 22.99 -9.28 -12.80
CA ALA A 192 22.23 -9.79 -13.94
C ALA A 192 22.29 -11.32 -14.04
N LEU A 193 23.47 -11.91 -13.78
CA LEU A 193 23.61 -13.36 -13.71
C LEU A 193 22.75 -13.96 -12.59
N VAL A 194 22.82 -13.40 -11.39
CA VAL A 194 22.08 -13.91 -10.22
C VAL A 194 20.56 -13.79 -10.43
N THR A 195 20.08 -12.65 -10.91
CA THR A 195 18.66 -12.43 -11.24
C THR A 195 18.20 -13.39 -12.33
N TRP A 196 18.95 -13.50 -13.43
CA TRP A 196 18.62 -14.43 -14.51
C TRP A 196 18.57 -15.89 -14.04
N VAL A 197 19.56 -16.33 -13.25
CA VAL A 197 19.58 -17.68 -12.68
C VAL A 197 18.34 -17.91 -11.81
N GLY A 198 17.98 -16.94 -10.96
CA GLY A 198 16.80 -17.00 -10.11
C GLY A 198 15.48 -17.07 -10.89
N ASP A 199 15.32 -16.26 -11.93
CA ASP A 199 14.15 -16.26 -12.82
C ASP A 199 14.03 -17.56 -13.62
N PHE A 200 15.16 -18.01 -14.17
CA PHE A 200 15.23 -19.25 -14.92
C PHE A 200 14.86 -20.44 -14.02
N PHE A 201 15.41 -20.50 -12.81
CA PHE A 201 14.98 -21.47 -11.82
C PHE A 201 13.48 -21.34 -11.55
N THR A 202 12.94 -20.14 -11.43
CA THR A 202 11.49 -19.92 -11.23
C THR A 202 10.65 -20.51 -12.36
N VAL A 203 11.02 -20.31 -13.62
CA VAL A 203 10.34 -20.95 -14.77
C VAL A 203 10.32 -22.46 -14.63
N TRP A 204 11.47 -23.08 -14.34
CA TRP A 204 11.58 -24.53 -14.22
C TRP A 204 10.90 -25.09 -12.98
N MET A 205 10.92 -24.37 -11.87
CA MET A 205 10.20 -24.72 -10.64
C MET A 205 8.69 -24.70 -10.86
N VAL A 206 8.18 -23.68 -11.57
CA VAL A 206 6.75 -23.60 -11.92
C VAL A 206 6.37 -24.72 -12.88
N LEU A 207 7.17 -24.98 -13.92
CA LEU A 207 6.96 -26.09 -14.85
C LEU A 207 6.93 -27.44 -14.14
N ASP A 208 7.91 -27.70 -13.28
CA ASP A 208 8.00 -28.94 -12.52
C ASP A 208 6.80 -29.13 -11.59
N THR A 209 6.37 -28.07 -10.92
CA THR A 209 5.17 -28.08 -10.08
C THR A 209 3.92 -28.40 -10.92
N MET A 210 3.75 -27.78 -12.09
CA MET A 210 2.60 -28.03 -12.96
C MET A 210 2.56 -29.46 -13.52
N LEU A 211 3.71 -30.03 -13.86
CA LEU A 211 3.79 -31.40 -14.39
C LEU A 211 3.50 -32.45 -13.30
N GLN A 212 3.89 -32.19 -12.05
CA GLN A 212 3.61 -33.08 -10.91
C GLN A 212 2.17 -32.97 -10.37
N GLU A 213 1.54 -31.80 -10.41
CA GLU A 213 0.32 -31.52 -9.65
C GLU A 213 -0.98 -32.02 -10.30
N PRO A 214 -1.83 -32.82 -9.61
CA PRO A 214 -2.98 -33.48 -10.24
C PRO A 214 -4.18 -32.56 -10.59
N LYS A 215 -4.09 -31.23 -10.40
CA LYS A 215 -5.23 -30.32 -10.54
C LYS A 215 -5.75 -30.19 -11.98
N TYR A 216 -4.86 -30.17 -12.98
CA TYR A 216 -5.22 -30.18 -14.41
C TYR A 216 -4.86 -31.51 -15.06
N THR A 217 -5.65 -32.54 -14.78
CA THR A 217 -5.45 -33.91 -15.31
C THR A 217 -5.50 -33.99 -16.85
N HIS A 218 -6.13 -33.03 -17.52
CA HIS A 218 -6.26 -33.01 -18.98
C HIS A 218 -5.13 -32.26 -19.69
N TRP A 219 -4.38 -31.43 -18.98
CA TRP A 219 -3.31 -30.62 -19.56
C TRP A 219 -2.03 -31.46 -19.72
N MET A 220 -1.48 -31.52 -20.93
CA MET A 220 -0.22 -32.20 -21.28
C MET A 220 -0.06 -33.63 -20.70
N LYS A 221 -1.09 -34.48 -20.83
CA LYS A 221 -1.10 -35.85 -20.25
C LYS A 221 0.16 -36.66 -20.55
N TRP A 222 0.59 -36.66 -21.82
CA TRP A 222 1.76 -37.41 -22.26
C TRP A 222 3.04 -36.89 -21.59
N THR A 223 3.28 -35.58 -21.66
CA THR A 223 4.46 -34.92 -21.05
C THR A 223 4.53 -35.17 -19.56
N ARG A 224 3.39 -35.15 -18.86
CA ARG A 224 3.33 -35.40 -17.41
C ARG A 224 3.69 -36.85 -17.05
N SER A 225 3.12 -37.81 -17.78
CA SER A 225 3.43 -39.23 -17.59
C SER A 225 4.92 -39.50 -17.81
N TRP A 226 5.49 -38.87 -18.83
CA TRP A 226 6.91 -38.95 -19.12
C TRP A 226 7.80 -38.26 -18.07
N TRP A 227 7.45 -37.03 -17.67
CA TRP A 227 8.21 -36.24 -16.68
C TRP A 227 8.26 -36.89 -15.30
N THR A 228 7.16 -37.55 -14.90
CA THR A 228 7.07 -38.25 -13.60
C THR A 228 7.66 -39.65 -13.62
N ARG A 229 8.13 -40.14 -14.78
CA ARG A 229 8.72 -41.47 -14.93
C ARG A 229 10.20 -41.47 -14.53
N ASN A 230 10.57 -42.39 -13.63
CA ASN A 230 11.94 -42.59 -13.15
C ASN A 230 12.60 -41.29 -12.64
N ASN A 231 13.92 -41.17 -12.81
CA ASN A 231 14.71 -39.98 -12.46
C ASN A 231 14.90 -39.02 -13.65
N ILE A 232 14.12 -39.17 -14.74
CA ILE A 232 14.24 -38.36 -15.97
C ILE A 232 14.15 -36.87 -15.65
N ARG A 233 13.20 -36.48 -14.80
CA ARG A 233 13.07 -35.11 -14.29
C ARG A 233 14.38 -34.54 -13.75
N VAL A 234 15.09 -35.29 -12.91
CA VAL A 234 16.29 -34.80 -12.22
C VAL A 234 17.40 -34.56 -13.24
N PHE A 235 17.63 -35.52 -14.14
CA PHE A 235 18.65 -35.38 -15.18
C PHE A 235 18.33 -34.25 -16.16
N LEU A 236 17.07 -34.09 -16.58
CA LEU A 236 16.68 -32.99 -17.48
C LEU A 236 16.75 -31.63 -16.80
N PHE A 237 16.28 -31.52 -15.56
CA PHE A 237 16.34 -30.27 -14.81
C PHE A 237 17.79 -29.78 -14.70
N TRP A 238 18.70 -30.62 -14.19
CA TRP A 238 20.10 -30.22 -14.03
C TRP A 238 20.85 -30.11 -15.36
N GLY A 239 20.57 -30.99 -16.33
CA GLY A 239 21.18 -30.93 -17.66
C GLY A 239 20.84 -29.63 -18.40
N ILE A 240 19.58 -29.19 -18.33
CA ILE A 240 19.12 -27.95 -18.94
C ILE A 240 19.61 -26.72 -18.15
N CYS A 241 19.57 -26.76 -16.81
CA CYS A 241 20.15 -25.70 -15.99
C CYS A 241 21.64 -25.50 -16.24
N LEU A 242 22.40 -26.59 -16.40
CA LEU A 242 23.84 -26.52 -16.65
C LEU A 242 24.13 -26.02 -18.07
N SER A 243 23.42 -26.52 -19.09
CA SER A 243 23.65 -26.09 -20.48
C SER A 243 23.27 -24.63 -20.71
N PHE A 244 22.06 -24.21 -20.30
CA PHE A 244 21.65 -22.80 -20.40
C PHE A 244 22.47 -21.91 -19.47
N GLY A 245 22.84 -22.41 -18.29
CA GLY A 245 23.75 -21.71 -17.38
C GLY A 245 25.08 -21.37 -18.05
N ILE A 246 25.71 -22.33 -18.73
CA ILE A 246 26.97 -22.09 -19.46
C ILE A 246 26.77 -21.06 -20.57
N ILE A 247 25.70 -21.20 -21.38
CA ILE A 247 25.42 -20.26 -22.48
C ILE A 247 25.23 -18.84 -21.96
N MET A 248 24.47 -18.67 -20.88
CA MET A 248 24.15 -17.36 -20.33
C MET A 248 25.29 -16.75 -19.52
N ILE A 249 26.02 -17.55 -18.74
CA ILE A 249 27.26 -17.09 -18.10
C ILE A 249 28.20 -16.60 -19.19
N THR A 250 28.41 -17.37 -20.25
CA THR A 250 29.27 -16.96 -21.37
C THR A 250 28.72 -15.67 -21.99
N GLY A 251 27.44 -15.60 -22.34
CA GLY A 251 26.84 -14.44 -23.00
C GLY A 251 26.81 -13.14 -22.17
N ILE A 252 26.71 -13.23 -20.84
CA ILE A 252 26.70 -12.05 -19.94
C ILE A 252 28.13 -11.64 -19.57
N THR A 253 29.00 -12.60 -19.29
CA THR A 253 30.36 -12.30 -18.83
C THR A 253 31.26 -11.88 -20.00
N THR A 254 31.17 -12.58 -21.13
CA THR A 254 31.88 -12.20 -22.36
C THR A 254 31.14 -11.05 -23.03
N ASP A 255 31.87 -10.03 -23.47
CA ASP A 255 31.32 -8.95 -24.30
C ASP A 255 30.98 -9.43 -25.73
N PHE A 256 30.73 -10.72 -25.92
CA PHE A 256 30.44 -11.37 -27.19
C PHE A 256 29.14 -10.83 -27.80
N ILE A 257 28.16 -10.50 -26.96
CA ILE A 257 26.91 -9.85 -27.36
C ILE A 257 27.04 -8.35 -27.06
N GLN A 258 27.33 -7.55 -28.09
CA GLN A 258 27.23 -6.10 -27.99
C GLN A 258 25.75 -5.69 -28.04
N TRP A 259 25.14 -5.53 -26.87
CA TRP A 259 23.73 -5.17 -26.71
C TRP A 259 23.34 -3.89 -27.49
N ASP A 260 24.22 -2.88 -27.50
CA ASP A 260 24.04 -1.66 -28.29
C ASP A 260 23.95 -1.92 -29.81
N HIS A 261 24.68 -2.91 -30.32
CA HIS A 261 24.63 -3.28 -31.73
C HIS A 261 23.33 -4.03 -32.06
N PHE A 262 22.91 -4.93 -31.19
CA PHE A 262 21.67 -5.69 -31.35
C PHE A 262 20.44 -4.77 -31.29
N ASN A 263 20.47 -3.74 -30.45
CA ASN A 263 19.36 -2.82 -30.29
C ASN A 263 19.28 -1.73 -31.37
N LYS A 264 20.15 -1.68 -32.39
CA LYS A 264 20.24 -0.59 -33.40
C LYS A 264 18.90 -0.17 -34.03
N GLY A 265 17.91 -1.07 -34.19
CA GLY A 265 16.59 -0.76 -34.74
C GLY A 265 15.49 -0.31 -33.76
N PHE A 266 15.71 -0.39 -32.44
CA PHE A 266 14.72 -0.03 -31.43
C PHE A 266 14.78 1.46 -31.02
N HIS A 267 13.67 2.03 -30.54
CA HIS A 267 13.69 3.40 -29.98
C HIS A 267 14.56 3.45 -28.71
N PRO A 268 15.41 4.47 -28.55
CA PRO A 268 16.25 4.61 -27.36
C PRO A 268 15.37 4.77 -26.11
N THR A 269 15.65 3.99 -25.07
CA THR A 269 14.93 4.12 -23.79
C THR A 269 15.45 5.32 -23.00
N ASP A 270 14.54 5.96 -22.27
CA ASP A 270 14.81 7.00 -21.29
C ASP A 270 14.69 6.45 -19.86
N GLU A 271 15.06 7.24 -18.85
CA GLU A 271 14.98 6.82 -17.45
C GLU A 271 13.55 6.50 -16.98
N LEU A 272 12.53 7.10 -17.60
CA LEU A 272 11.13 6.87 -17.25
C LEU A 272 10.65 5.50 -17.74
N SER A 273 10.88 5.18 -19.01
CA SER A 273 10.53 3.90 -19.62
C SER A 273 11.25 2.73 -18.96
N ARG A 274 12.55 2.89 -18.61
CA ARG A 274 13.29 1.89 -17.81
C ARG A 274 12.69 1.71 -16.42
N SER A 275 12.26 2.79 -15.76
CA SER A 275 11.57 2.71 -14.46
C SER A 275 10.23 1.97 -14.55
N PHE A 276 9.46 2.17 -15.63
CA PHE A 276 8.21 1.43 -15.88
C PHE A 276 8.46 -0.04 -16.18
N LEU A 277 9.51 -0.36 -16.94
CA LEU A 277 9.92 -1.73 -17.22
C LEU A 277 10.30 -2.48 -15.93
N ALA A 278 11.14 -1.88 -15.08
CA ALA A 278 11.49 -2.44 -13.77
C ALA A 278 10.27 -2.63 -12.86
N SER A 279 9.30 -1.70 -12.88
CA SER A 279 8.04 -1.85 -12.14
C SER A 279 7.15 -2.97 -12.69
N ALA A 280 7.10 -3.14 -14.03
CA ALA A 280 6.36 -4.22 -14.65
C ALA A 280 6.92 -5.60 -14.27
N ILE A 281 8.25 -5.74 -14.22
CA ILE A 281 8.93 -6.94 -13.74
C ILE A 281 8.50 -7.27 -12.31
N LEU A 282 8.56 -6.29 -11.39
CA LEU A 282 8.14 -6.46 -9.99
C LEU A 282 6.67 -6.90 -9.86
N ILE A 283 5.78 -6.39 -10.72
CA ILE A 283 4.37 -6.78 -10.74
C ILE A 283 4.20 -8.21 -11.24
N LEU A 284 4.93 -8.60 -12.28
CA LEU A 284 4.88 -9.95 -12.83
C LEU A 284 5.39 -10.98 -11.81
N ASP A 285 6.44 -10.67 -11.06
CA ASP A 285 6.90 -11.47 -9.92
C ASP A 285 5.82 -11.66 -8.85
N LEU A 286 5.14 -10.57 -8.49
CA LEU A 286 4.02 -10.65 -7.55
C LEU A 286 2.88 -11.52 -8.11
N ILE A 287 2.62 -11.44 -9.42
CA ILE A 287 1.63 -12.28 -10.10
C ILE A 287 2.04 -13.76 -10.04
N ILE A 288 3.33 -14.11 -10.16
CA ILE A 288 3.80 -15.51 -10.00
C ILE A 288 3.39 -16.05 -8.62
N VAL A 289 3.57 -15.25 -7.56
CA VAL A 289 3.14 -15.61 -6.20
C VAL A 289 1.61 -15.77 -6.12
N MET A 290 0.85 -14.84 -6.70
CA MET A 290 -0.62 -14.85 -6.67
C MET A 290 -1.24 -16.00 -7.46
N GLN A 291 -0.56 -16.46 -8.50
CA GLN A 291 -1.03 -17.56 -9.33
C GLN A 291 -0.81 -18.94 -8.69
N ASP A 292 -0.12 -19.00 -7.54
CA ASP A 292 0.06 -20.26 -6.85
C ASP A 292 -1.25 -20.85 -6.33
N TRP A 293 -1.30 -22.19 -6.31
CA TRP A 293 -2.48 -22.94 -5.93
C TRP A 293 -2.86 -22.80 -4.48
N ASP A 294 -1.85 -22.67 -3.60
CA ASP A 294 -2.04 -22.59 -2.17
C ASP A 294 -1.96 -21.17 -1.64
N PHE A 295 -1.76 -20.20 -2.52
CA PHE A 295 -1.85 -18.81 -2.16
C PHE A 295 -3.26 -18.51 -1.62
N PRO A 296 -3.41 -17.88 -0.43
CA PRO A 296 -2.40 -17.21 0.40
C PRO A 296 -1.93 -18.01 1.64
N HIS A 297 -2.28 -19.27 1.77
CA HIS A 297 -2.12 -20.06 3.02
C HIS A 297 -0.92 -20.99 3.02
N PHE A 298 -0.44 -21.44 1.85
CA PHE A 298 0.77 -22.26 1.69
C PHE A 298 0.78 -23.51 2.58
N SER A 299 -0.42 -24.01 2.90
CA SER A 299 -0.66 -25.03 3.92
C SER A 299 -0.82 -26.43 3.33
N SER A 300 -0.92 -26.58 2.00
CA SER A 300 -1.17 -27.89 1.43
C SER A 300 0.10 -28.74 1.44
N THR A 301 -0.03 -29.90 2.08
CA THR A 301 0.94 -30.99 2.12
C THR A 301 0.91 -31.79 0.81
N THR A 302 0.69 -31.14 -0.35
CA THR A 302 0.78 -31.84 -1.63
C THR A 302 2.19 -32.42 -1.71
N ASN A 303 2.27 -33.73 -1.95
CA ASN A 303 3.50 -34.54 -1.99
C ASN A 303 4.41 -34.18 -3.19
N LEU A 304 4.58 -32.90 -3.48
CA LEU A 304 5.48 -32.38 -4.50
C LEU A 304 6.91 -32.63 -4.02
N LYS A 305 7.69 -33.29 -4.88
CA LYS A 305 9.13 -33.43 -4.65
C LYS A 305 9.80 -32.08 -4.93
N LEU A 306 10.93 -31.83 -4.29
CA LEU A 306 11.77 -30.66 -4.55
C LEU A 306 12.16 -30.60 -6.04
N PRO A 307 12.14 -29.41 -6.67
CA PRO A 307 12.62 -29.24 -8.04
C PRO A 307 14.05 -29.78 -8.20
N GLY A 308 14.28 -30.58 -9.23
CA GLY A 308 15.59 -31.19 -9.47
C GLY A 308 16.04 -32.23 -8.42
N MET A 309 15.22 -32.62 -7.46
CA MET A 309 15.60 -33.57 -6.40
C MET A 309 14.61 -34.73 -6.27
N THR A 310 15.03 -35.86 -5.71
CA THR A 310 14.16 -37.03 -5.48
C THR A 310 13.33 -36.92 -4.19
N SER A 311 13.81 -36.11 -3.23
CA SER A 311 13.24 -35.91 -1.89
C SER A 311 12.14 -34.83 -1.85
N LYS A 312 11.29 -34.87 -0.82
CA LYS A 312 10.19 -33.90 -0.59
C LYS A 312 10.58 -32.74 0.35
N SER A 313 11.53 -32.99 1.23
CA SER A 313 12.08 -32.01 2.17
C SER A 313 13.55 -32.34 2.47
N ILE A 314 14.31 -31.30 2.82
CA ILE A 314 15.65 -31.43 3.40
C ILE A 314 15.52 -31.02 4.87
N SER A 315 15.78 -31.95 5.78
CA SER A 315 15.69 -31.72 7.22
C SER A 315 17.08 -31.68 7.85
N PHE A 316 17.44 -30.56 8.47
CA PHE A 316 18.67 -30.45 9.26
C PHE A 316 18.36 -30.63 10.74
N LYS A 317 19.13 -31.45 11.44
CA LYS A 317 19.08 -31.57 12.91
C LYS A 317 19.99 -30.50 13.51
N ILE A 318 19.44 -29.66 14.40
CA ILE A 318 20.25 -28.69 15.16
C ILE A 318 21.03 -29.46 16.24
N PRO A 319 22.32 -29.16 16.48
CA PRO A 319 23.13 -29.78 17.55
C PRO A 319 22.46 -29.69 18.92
N GLN A 320 22.61 -30.74 19.74
CA GLN A 320 21.89 -30.92 21.03
C GLN A 320 22.17 -29.83 22.08
N CYS A 321 23.23 -29.04 21.93
CA CYS A 321 23.58 -27.96 22.86
C CYS A 321 22.55 -26.82 22.91
N PHE A 322 21.68 -26.70 21.90
CA PHE A 322 20.63 -25.68 21.87
C PHE A 322 19.28 -26.32 22.24
N ALA A 323 18.80 -26.09 23.46
CA ALA A 323 17.56 -26.65 24.02
C ALA A 323 16.26 -26.09 23.38
N LEU A 324 16.10 -26.18 22.06
CA LEU A 324 14.89 -25.80 21.36
C LEU A 324 13.85 -26.93 21.31
N GLN A 325 12.58 -26.58 21.55
CA GLN A 325 11.43 -27.50 21.48
C GLN A 325 11.24 -28.16 20.09
N ASN A 326 11.72 -27.54 19.01
CA ASN A 326 11.63 -28.08 17.64
C ASN A 326 13.03 -28.34 17.05
N LYS A 327 13.47 -29.59 17.17
CA LYS A 327 14.84 -30.07 16.85
C LYS A 327 15.17 -30.19 15.35
N HIS A 328 14.19 -29.94 14.48
CA HIS A 328 14.34 -30.04 13.04
C HIS A 328 14.14 -28.67 12.38
N VAL A 329 14.97 -28.37 11.38
CA VAL A 329 14.72 -27.31 10.39
C VAL A 329 14.41 -28.03 9.09
N ASP A 330 13.13 -28.02 8.71
CA ASP A 330 12.66 -28.66 7.49
C ASP A 330 12.52 -27.62 6.38
N ILE A 331 13.41 -27.69 5.39
CA ILE A 331 13.24 -26.96 4.13
C ILE A 331 12.27 -27.77 3.28
N GLN A 332 11.02 -27.33 3.24
CA GLN A 332 10.00 -27.92 2.38
C GLN A 332 10.09 -27.34 0.96
N GLY A 333 9.76 -28.16 -0.05
CA GLY A 333 9.92 -27.77 -1.46
C GLY A 333 9.24 -26.47 -1.88
N LYS A 334 8.04 -26.19 -1.36
CA LYS A 334 7.37 -24.91 -1.66
C LYS A 334 8.12 -23.71 -1.10
N TRP A 335 8.60 -23.81 0.14
CA TRP A 335 9.34 -22.74 0.80
C TRP A 335 10.74 -22.52 0.22
N PHE A 336 11.33 -23.56 -0.37
CA PHE A 336 12.51 -23.41 -1.19
C PHE A 336 12.21 -22.55 -2.42
N ASN A 337 11.15 -22.87 -3.17
CA ASN A 337 10.74 -22.12 -4.36
C ASN A 337 10.43 -20.65 -4.05
N TYR A 338 9.67 -20.39 -2.98
CA TYR A 338 9.39 -19.01 -2.55
C TYR A 338 10.61 -18.29 -2.00
N GLY A 339 11.56 -19.02 -1.42
CA GLY A 339 12.83 -18.46 -0.97
C GLY A 339 13.60 -17.85 -2.14
N VAL A 340 13.79 -18.62 -3.21
CA VAL A 340 14.45 -18.15 -4.44
C VAL A 340 13.71 -16.96 -5.04
N LEU A 341 12.39 -17.08 -5.23
CA LEU A 341 11.57 -15.99 -5.77
C LEU A 341 11.63 -14.71 -4.91
N SER A 342 11.68 -14.85 -3.58
CA SER A 342 11.79 -13.69 -2.68
C SER A 342 13.13 -12.99 -2.77
N ILE A 343 14.22 -13.72 -2.99
CA ILE A 343 15.55 -13.13 -3.20
C ILE A 343 15.55 -12.34 -4.52
N VAL A 344 15.01 -12.93 -5.60
CA VAL A 344 14.89 -12.28 -6.90
C VAL A 344 14.07 -10.99 -6.81
N MET A 345 12.89 -11.04 -6.17
CA MET A 345 12.07 -9.83 -5.97
C MET A 345 12.80 -8.71 -5.23
N VAL A 346 13.70 -9.03 -4.29
CA VAL A 346 14.51 -8.02 -3.59
C VAL A 346 15.55 -7.40 -4.51
N LEU A 347 16.18 -8.20 -5.38
CA LEU A 347 17.11 -7.72 -6.40
C LEU A 347 16.40 -6.84 -7.43
N ASP A 348 15.21 -7.22 -7.87
CA ASP A 348 14.42 -6.45 -8.84
C ASP A 348 13.91 -5.14 -8.24
N MET A 349 13.54 -5.14 -6.95
CA MET A 349 13.23 -3.92 -6.22
C MET A 349 14.45 -3.00 -6.08
N TYR A 350 15.65 -3.57 -5.93
CA TYR A 350 16.90 -2.79 -5.92
C TYR A 350 17.20 -2.21 -7.31
N GLN A 351 17.03 -2.97 -8.37
CA GLN A 351 17.18 -2.48 -9.75
C GLN A 351 16.18 -1.37 -10.06
N TRP A 352 14.92 -1.52 -9.64
CA TRP A 352 13.91 -0.48 -9.75
C TRP A 352 14.31 0.80 -9.00
N LYS A 353 14.83 0.69 -7.77
CA LYS A 353 15.38 1.84 -7.03
C LYS A 353 16.48 2.54 -7.84
N ASN A 354 17.41 1.78 -8.40
CA ASN A 354 18.52 2.35 -9.17
C ASN A 354 18.04 3.10 -10.41
N GLN A 355 17.01 2.60 -11.11
CA GLN A 355 16.45 3.29 -12.28
C GLN A 355 15.75 4.61 -11.89
N ILE A 356 15.06 4.67 -10.75
CA ILE A 356 14.44 5.91 -10.29
C ILE A 356 15.46 6.94 -9.86
N TYR A 357 16.50 6.55 -9.13
CA TYR A 357 17.52 7.47 -8.63
C TYR A 357 18.72 7.60 -9.58
N TYR A 358 18.64 7.07 -10.79
CA TYR A 358 19.72 7.12 -11.75
C TYR A 358 20.09 8.57 -12.09
N GLN A 359 21.39 8.85 -12.03
CA GLN A 359 22.00 10.11 -12.42
C GLN A 359 23.38 9.83 -13.04
N PRO A 360 23.66 10.30 -14.27
CA PRO A 360 24.89 9.96 -14.98
C PRO A 360 26.18 10.23 -14.17
N HIS A 361 26.29 11.42 -13.55
CA HIS A 361 27.51 11.83 -12.85
C HIS A 361 27.86 10.93 -11.65
N LEU A 362 26.85 10.34 -10.98
CA LEU A 362 27.08 9.40 -9.88
C LEU A 362 27.78 8.12 -10.33
N TYR A 363 27.63 7.75 -11.61
CA TYR A 363 28.21 6.54 -12.21
C TYR A 363 29.38 6.84 -13.14
N GLY A 364 30.00 8.03 -13.07
CA GLY A 364 31.12 8.38 -13.95
C GLY A 364 30.70 8.56 -15.41
N GLN A 365 29.47 9.00 -15.63
CA GLN A 365 28.87 9.21 -16.93
C GLN A 365 28.42 10.66 -17.09
N TYR A 366 28.37 11.15 -18.33
CA TYR A 366 27.88 12.48 -18.65
C TYR A 366 26.93 12.43 -19.85
N THR A 367 26.17 13.50 -20.08
CA THR A 367 25.17 13.57 -21.15
C THR A 367 25.49 14.66 -22.15
N ASP A 368 25.14 14.45 -23.42
CA ASP A 368 25.17 15.51 -24.42
C ASP A 368 23.89 16.37 -24.42
N SER A 369 23.87 17.41 -25.27
CA SER A 369 22.71 18.28 -25.50
C SER A 369 21.46 17.54 -26.00
N GLU A 370 21.61 16.33 -26.53
CA GLU A 370 20.49 15.47 -26.99
C GLU A 370 20.06 14.43 -25.93
N GLY A 371 20.69 14.46 -24.76
CA GLY A 371 20.46 13.56 -23.63
C GLY A 371 21.10 12.18 -23.79
N SER A 372 21.97 11.94 -24.78
CA SER A 372 22.67 10.66 -24.88
C SER A 372 23.76 10.55 -23.81
N ILE A 373 23.89 9.36 -23.22
CA ILE A 373 24.82 9.11 -22.12
C ILE A 373 26.17 8.61 -22.66
N TYR A 374 27.27 9.18 -22.18
CA TYR A 374 28.65 8.81 -22.46
C TYR A 374 29.31 8.29 -21.19
N THR A 375 30.13 7.24 -21.31
CA THR A 375 30.80 6.63 -20.15
C THR A 375 32.30 6.91 -20.18
N ILE A 376 32.82 7.45 -19.07
CA ILE A 376 34.24 7.70 -18.90
C ILE A 376 34.96 6.37 -18.62
N THR A 377 35.98 6.08 -19.42
CA THR A 377 36.75 4.82 -19.31
C THR A 377 38.04 4.96 -18.49
N ASP A 378 38.54 6.19 -18.31
CA ASP A 378 39.76 6.48 -17.53
C ASP A 378 39.49 6.41 -16.02
N ARG A 379 40.13 5.43 -15.37
CA ARG A 379 39.96 5.14 -13.94
C ARG A 379 40.67 6.12 -13.02
N GLU A 380 41.87 6.54 -13.39
CA GLU A 380 42.66 7.46 -12.55
C GLU A 380 41.99 8.84 -12.53
N TYR A 381 41.41 9.24 -13.66
CA TYR A 381 40.54 10.41 -13.70
C TYR A 381 39.32 10.27 -12.78
N LEU A 382 38.58 9.16 -12.86
CA LEU A 382 37.35 8.96 -12.08
C LEU A 382 37.56 9.01 -10.56
N ARG A 383 38.76 8.70 -10.06
CA ARG A 383 39.11 8.81 -8.64
C ARG A 383 39.19 10.25 -8.13
N THR A 384 39.58 11.18 -8.99
CA THR A 384 39.76 12.60 -8.66
C THR A 384 38.65 13.49 -9.21
N ALA A 385 37.77 12.92 -10.05
CA ALA A 385 36.74 13.66 -10.76
C ALA A 385 35.60 14.11 -9.83
N ASN A 386 35.24 15.39 -9.95
CA ASN A 386 34.11 16.00 -9.28
C ASN A 386 32.95 16.22 -10.25
N GLN A 387 31.76 16.56 -9.73
CA GLN A 387 30.56 16.77 -10.54
C GLN A 387 30.77 17.81 -11.67
N SER A 388 31.58 18.86 -11.42
CA SER A 388 31.88 19.88 -12.44
C SER A 388 32.73 19.35 -13.59
N THR A 389 33.61 18.38 -13.33
CA THR A 389 34.55 17.83 -14.32
C THR A 389 33.97 16.62 -15.09
N ILE A 390 32.83 16.08 -14.64
CA ILE A 390 32.06 15.02 -15.32
C ILE A 390 30.93 15.67 -16.13
N THR A 391 31.31 16.46 -17.13
CA THR A 391 30.37 17.22 -17.97
C THR A 391 30.84 17.24 -19.42
N GLN A 392 29.89 17.36 -20.36
CA GLN A 392 30.23 17.40 -21.79
C GLN A 392 31.12 18.60 -22.12
N TRP A 393 30.87 19.77 -21.53
CA TRP A 393 31.64 20.98 -21.80
C TRP A 393 33.12 20.83 -21.42
N TRP A 394 33.41 20.13 -20.31
CA TRP A 394 34.78 19.85 -19.88
C TRP A 394 35.46 18.78 -20.75
N ARG A 395 34.69 17.80 -21.24
CA ARG A 395 35.16 16.63 -22.00
C ARG A 395 35.01 16.75 -23.52
N ASN A 396 34.80 17.95 -24.04
CA ASN A 396 34.44 18.18 -25.45
C ASN A 396 35.47 17.62 -26.46
N ASN A 397 36.71 17.39 -26.04
CA ASN A 397 37.80 16.87 -26.88
C ASN A 397 38.13 15.38 -26.64
N THR A 398 37.40 14.67 -25.77
CA THR A 398 37.66 13.24 -25.48
C THR A 398 36.66 12.33 -26.16
N SER A 399 37.15 11.32 -26.87
CA SER A 399 36.34 10.28 -27.50
C SER A 399 35.91 9.21 -26.48
N ASP A 400 34.82 9.47 -25.75
CA ASP A 400 34.23 8.50 -24.82
C ASP A 400 33.13 7.65 -25.49
N PRO A 401 32.96 6.37 -25.11
CA PRO A 401 31.92 5.51 -25.66
C PRO A 401 30.52 6.05 -25.39
N LYS A 402 29.75 6.22 -26.47
CA LYS A 402 28.34 6.63 -26.46
C LYS A 402 27.44 5.42 -26.25
N THR A 403 26.54 5.52 -25.28
CA THR A 403 25.46 4.55 -25.06
C THR A 403 24.23 4.94 -25.86
N LYS A 404 23.40 3.97 -26.24
CA LYS A 404 22.16 4.23 -26.97
C LYS A 404 21.07 4.89 -26.10
N THR A 405 21.10 4.61 -24.81
CA THR A 405 20.15 5.11 -23.81
C THR A 405 20.22 6.61 -23.63
N LYS A 406 19.07 7.21 -23.34
CA LYS A 406 18.96 8.64 -23.03
C LYS A 406 18.73 8.90 -21.54
N TYR A 407 19.13 10.09 -21.13
CA TYR A 407 18.82 10.72 -19.86
C TYR A 407 18.19 12.10 -20.15
N LEU A 408 16.91 12.26 -19.83
CA LEU A 408 16.13 13.47 -20.10
C LEU A 408 15.90 14.34 -18.84
N ASP A 409 16.55 13.98 -17.73
CA ASP A 409 16.46 14.63 -16.43
C ASP A 409 15.02 14.80 -15.91
N TYR A 410 14.20 13.75 -16.06
CA TYR A 410 12.85 13.77 -15.49
C TYR A 410 12.89 13.94 -13.97
N SER A 411 11.95 14.74 -13.45
CA SER A 411 11.76 14.89 -12.00
C SER A 411 11.53 13.53 -11.33
N ILE A 412 11.99 13.40 -10.08
CA ILE A 412 11.80 12.17 -9.27
C ILE A 412 10.31 11.83 -9.17
N THR A 413 9.42 12.83 -9.14
CA THR A 413 7.97 12.64 -9.13
C THR A 413 7.48 11.92 -10.39
N LYS A 414 7.92 12.36 -11.58
CA LYS A 414 7.55 11.73 -12.86
C LYS A 414 8.06 10.29 -12.91
N ARG A 415 9.31 10.06 -12.51
CA ARG A 415 9.88 8.71 -12.39
C ARG A 415 9.12 7.85 -11.37
N GLY A 416 8.71 8.44 -10.25
CA GLY A 416 7.93 7.81 -9.20
C GLY A 416 6.54 7.34 -9.64
N THR A 417 5.95 7.94 -10.69
CA THR A 417 4.70 7.44 -11.27
C THR A 417 4.82 6.01 -11.79
N ALA A 418 6.03 5.58 -12.18
CA ALA A 418 6.30 4.20 -12.56
C ALA A 418 6.02 3.20 -11.43
N PHE A 419 6.00 3.63 -10.16
CA PHE A 419 5.67 2.77 -9.03
C PHE A 419 4.17 2.55 -8.83
N LEU A 420 3.33 3.42 -9.39
CA LEU A 420 1.89 3.40 -9.15
C LEU A 420 1.26 2.05 -9.53
N PRO A 421 1.61 1.42 -10.67
CA PRO A 421 1.12 0.09 -11.03
C PRO A 421 1.53 -0.99 -10.00
N ALA A 422 2.74 -0.91 -9.45
CA ALA A 422 3.22 -1.85 -8.43
C ALA A 422 2.46 -1.70 -7.11
N ILE A 423 2.19 -0.45 -6.68
CA ILE A 423 1.34 -0.18 -5.52
C ILE A 423 -0.06 -0.75 -5.74
N VAL A 424 -0.66 -0.52 -6.91
CA VAL A 424 -2.00 -1.03 -7.24
C VAL A 424 -2.01 -2.56 -7.23
N ALA A 425 -0.98 -3.22 -7.79
CA ALA A 425 -0.83 -4.67 -7.75
C ALA A 425 -0.68 -5.19 -6.32
N PHE A 426 0.08 -4.48 -5.47
CA PHE A 426 0.27 -4.85 -4.06
C PHE A 426 -1.01 -4.66 -3.23
N LEU A 427 -1.76 -3.58 -3.47
CA LEU A 427 -3.08 -3.38 -2.87
C LEU A 427 -4.09 -4.44 -3.34
N ALA A 428 -4.06 -4.79 -4.63
CA ALA A 428 -4.86 -5.88 -5.17
C ALA A 428 -4.47 -7.22 -4.54
N PHE A 429 -3.18 -7.50 -4.35
CA PHE A 429 -2.66 -8.65 -3.63
C PHE A 429 -3.19 -8.73 -2.19
N ILE A 430 -3.10 -7.63 -1.42
CA ILE A 430 -3.65 -7.55 -0.06
C ILE A 430 -5.18 -7.73 -0.06
N TYR A 431 -5.88 -7.13 -1.02
CA TYR A 431 -7.33 -7.29 -1.14
C TYR A 431 -7.73 -8.73 -1.47
N VAL A 432 -7.02 -9.38 -2.38
CA VAL A 432 -7.27 -10.76 -2.79
C VAL A 432 -6.97 -11.72 -1.63
N THR A 433 -5.81 -11.60 -0.98
CA THR A 433 -5.43 -12.44 0.18
C THR A 433 -6.46 -12.35 1.32
N THR A 434 -6.90 -11.13 1.65
CA THR A 434 -7.91 -10.92 2.70
C THR A 434 -9.26 -11.51 2.33
N LYS A 435 -9.69 -11.41 1.07
CA LYS A 435 -10.92 -12.04 0.56
C LYS A 435 -10.86 -13.57 0.57
N TYR A 436 -9.69 -14.16 0.28
CA TYR A 436 -9.50 -15.61 0.36
C TYR A 436 -9.58 -16.13 1.79
N ALA A 437 -8.93 -15.44 2.74
CA ALA A 437 -8.99 -15.80 4.16
C ALA A 437 -10.42 -15.76 4.73
N GLU A 438 -11.26 -14.82 4.27
CA GLU A 438 -12.67 -14.71 4.66
C GLU A 438 -13.50 -15.92 4.20
N ARG A 439 -13.36 -16.33 2.93
CA ARG A 439 -14.11 -17.46 2.33
C ARG A 439 -13.84 -18.79 3.04
N GLU A 440 -12.58 -19.06 3.38
CA GLU A 440 -12.22 -20.27 4.12
C GLU A 440 -12.82 -20.26 5.53
N SER A 441 -12.79 -19.10 6.22
CA SER A 441 -13.43 -18.97 7.54
C SER A 441 -14.92 -19.30 7.49
N ASP A 442 -15.59 -18.99 6.39
CA ASP A 442 -17.01 -19.27 6.20
C ASP A 442 -17.24 -20.74 5.82
N GLN A 443 -16.35 -21.36 5.03
CA GLN A 443 -16.39 -22.80 4.77
C GLN A 443 -16.11 -23.62 6.03
N GLU A 444 -15.10 -23.28 6.82
CA GLU A 444 -14.82 -23.94 8.11
C GLU A 444 -16.00 -23.81 9.08
N LYS A 445 -16.65 -22.63 9.14
CA LYS A 445 -17.86 -22.42 9.94
C LYS A 445 -19.01 -23.28 9.43
N MET A 446 -19.23 -23.38 8.12
CA MET A 446 -20.26 -24.23 7.53
C MET A 446 -20.00 -25.72 7.82
N VAL A 447 -18.77 -26.19 7.67
CA VAL A 447 -18.37 -27.58 7.95
C VAL A 447 -18.53 -27.89 9.44
N ARG A 448 -18.04 -27.02 10.34
CA ARG A 448 -18.27 -27.17 11.79
C ARG A 448 -19.76 -27.22 12.12
N HIS A 449 -20.56 -26.31 11.57
CA HIS A 449 -22.00 -26.29 11.77
C HIS A 449 -22.67 -27.59 11.31
N TRP A 450 -22.30 -28.08 10.13
CA TRP A 450 -22.78 -29.36 9.59
C TRP A 450 -22.42 -30.54 10.51
N TYR A 451 -21.17 -30.65 10.96
CA TYR A 451 -20.74 -31.68 11.91
C TYR A 451 -21.54 -31.61 13.22
N THR A 452 -21.64 -30.44 13.84
CA THR A 452 -22.42 -30.26 15.08
C THR A 452 -23.90 -30.60 14.90
N SER A 453 -24.50 -30.27 13.75
CA SER A 453 -25.91 -30.56 13.44
C SER A 453 -26.19 -32.06 13.28
N LYS A 454 -25.23 -32.82 12.75
CA LYS A 454 -25.33 -34.26 12.58
C LYS A 454 -25.23 -34.99 13.91
N PHE A 455 -24.30 -34.58 14.78
CA PHE A 455 -24.15 -35.16 16.11
C PHE A 455 -25.34 -34.84 17.03
N THR A 456 -25.91 -33.63 16.95
CA THR A 456 -27.13 -33.28 17.71
C THR A 456 -28.36 -34.04 17.22
N LYS A 457 -28.52 -34.26 15.90
CA LYS A 457 -29.60 -35.12 15.37
C LYS A 457 -29.45 -36.59 15.81
N LYS A 458 -28.22 -37.13 15.81
CA LYS A 458 -27.93 -38.51 16.29
C LYS A 458 -28.16 -38.69 17.80
N ARG A 459 -27.96 -37.62 18.58
CA ARG A 459 -28.18 -37.61 20.05
C ARG A 459 -29.67 -37.43 20.40
N LYS A 460 -30.44 -36.69 19.60
CA LYS A 460 -31.91 -36.60 19.72
C LYS A 460 -32.61 -37.88 19.26
N SER A 461 -32.12 -38.55 18.21
CA SER A 461 -32.69 -39.84 17.77
C SER A 461 -32.42 -41.01 18.73
N ARG A 462 -31.38 -40.91 19.58
CA ARG A 462 -31.10 -41.90 20.65
C ARG A 462 -31.87 -41.66 21.95
N LYS A 463 -32.52 -40.50 22.12
CA LYS A 463 -33.21 -40.12 23.36
C LYS A 463 -34.74 -40.23 23.30
N VAL A 464 -35.31 -40.84 22.26
CA VAL A 464 -36.77 -41.01 22.14
C VAL A 464 -37.12 -42.46 21.84
N GLN A 465 -37.11 -43.30 22.88
CA GLN A 465 -38.13 -44.33 23.12
C GLN A 465 -38.34 -44.47 24.65
N PRO A 466 -39.58 -44.70 25.12
CA PRO A 466 -40.07 -44.14 26.38
C PRO A 466 -40.23 -45.17 27.50
N VAL A 467 -40.15 -44.74 28.76
CA VAL A 467 -40.77 -45.45 29.89
C VAL A 467 -41.83 -44.54 30.50
N LYS A 468 -43.10 -44.80 30.18
CA LYS A 468 -44.25 -44.22 30.88
C LYS A 468 -44.38 -44.94 32.23
N LYS A 469 -44.20 -44.21 33.34
CA LYS A 469 -44.66 -44.64 34.67
C LYS A 469 -45.70 -43.64 35.18
N LYS A 470 -46.94 -44.13 35.34
CA LYS A 470 -48.01 -43.50 36.12
C LYS A 470 -47.61 -43.46 37.58
N ARG A 471 -47.82 -42.33 38.27
CA ARG A 471 -48.33 -42.31 39.65
C ARG A 471 -48.87 -40.92 40.04
N GLN A 472 -49.90 -40.96 40.86
CA GLN A 472 -50.80 -39.89 41.31
C GLN A 472 -50.20 -38.98 42.40
N GLY A 473 -50.74 -37.76 42.49
CA GLY A 473 -51.13 -37.10 43.74
C GLY A 473 -50.08 -36.28 44.51
N GLY A 474 -50.41 -35.03 44.84
CA GLY A 474 -49.79 -34.27 45.93
C GLY A 474 -49.60 -32.77 45.67
N ILE A 475 -50.43 -31.96 46.31
CA ILE A 475 -50.37 -30.49 46.42
C ILE A 475 -49.29 -30.08 47.45
N SER A 476 -48.50 -29.04 47.19
CA SER A 476 -48.19 -27.94 48.14
C SER A 476 -47.17 -26.95 47.57
N ASP A 477 -47.41 -25.68 47.88
CA ASP A 477 -46.67 -24.49 47.48
C ASP A 477 -45.24 -24.42 48.04
N SER A 478 -44.34 -23.78 47.30
CA SER A 478 -43.51 -22.69 47.83
C SER A 478 -42.69 -22.02 46.74
N SER A 479 -42.86 -20.71 46.69
CA SER A 479 -42.09 -19.72 45.95
C SER A 479 -40.61 -19.72 46.33
N SER A 480 -39.72 -19.80 45.33
CA SER A 480 -38.43 -19.11 45.39
C SER A 480 -37.96 -18.73 43.99
N SER A 481 -37.88 -17.43 43.79
CA SER A 481 -37.35 -16.74 42.64
C SER A 481 -35.83 -16.88 42.58
N SER A 482 -35.30 -17.54 41.56
CA SER A 482 -33.91 -17.39 41.15
C SER A 482 -33.87 -16.93 39.69
N GLU A 483 -33.54 -15.66 39.48
CA GLU A 483 -33.29 -15.05 38.17
C GLU A 483 -32.18 -15.80 37.44
N SER A 484 -32.56 -16.59 36.43
CA SER A 484 -31.62 -17.12 35.45
C SER A 484 -31.42 -16.10 34.34
N GLU A 485 -30.17 -15.65 34.14
CA GLU A 485 -29.72 -14.83 33.02
C GLU A 485 -30.26 -15.39 31.69
N MET A 486 -31.24 -14.68 31.12
CA MET A 486 -31.77 -14.96 29.80
C MET A 486 -30.79 -14.42 28.76
N GLU A 487 -29.83 -15.25 28.35
CA GLU A 487 -28.95 -14.99 27.21
C GLU A 487 -29.83 -14.84 25.95
N GLN A 488 -30.09 -13.59 25.54
CA GLN A 488 -30.79 -13.27 24.31
C GLN A 488 -30.03 -13.87 23.11
N ILE A 489 -30.50 -15.03 22.65
CA ILE A 489 -30.13 -15.60 21.36
C ILE A 489 -30.65 -14.66 20.28
N SER A 490 -29.77 -13.77 19.81
CA SER A 490 -30.03 -12.94 18.64
C SER A 490 -30.28 -13.86 17.43
N PRO A 491 -31.38 -13.69 16.68
CA PRO A 491 -31.66 -14.52 15.52
C PRO A 491 -30.56 -14.36 14.47
N ALA A 492 -30.16 -15.47 13.86
CA ALA A 492 -29.20 -15.50 12.76
C ALA A 492 -29.64 -14.54 11.63
N PRO A 493 -28.74 -13.74 11.04
CA PRO A 493 -29.11 -12.78 10.01
C PRO A 493 -29.53 -13.54 8.75
N ILE A 494 -30.83 -13.56 8.49
CA ILE A 494 -31.44 -14.01 7.23
C ILE A 494 -31.02 -13.01 6.13
N GLY A 495 -30.65 -13.57 4.98
CA GLY A 495 -29.99 -12.93 3.83
C GLY A 495 -30.27 -11.45 3.61
N LYS A 496 -29.26 -10.62 3.89
CA LYS A 496 -29.20 -9.22 3.47
C LYS A 496 -28.65 -9.12 2.04
N SER A 497 -29.26 -8.24 1.24
CA SER A 497 -28.94 -8.02 -0.17
C SER A 497 -27.48 -7.64 -0.40
N ASN A 498 -26.90 -8.03 -1.54
CA ASN A 498 -25.50 -7.76 -1.95
C ASN A 498 -25.02 -6.30 -1.86
N THR A 499 -25.93 -5.32 -1.74
CA THR A 499 -25.60 -3.91 -1.48
C THR A 499 -25.04 -3.68 -0.08
N ASP A 500 -25.40 -4.50 0.91
CA ASP A 500 -24.88 -4.37 2.28
C ASP A 500 -23.43 -4.87 2.39
N THR A 501 -22.99 -5.72 1.46
CA THR A 501 -21.65 -6.33 1.48
C THR A 501 -20.55 -5.31 1.14
N PHE A 502 -20.77 -4.44 0.14
CA PHE A 502 -19.78 -3.41 -0.20
C PHE A 502 -19.67 -2.37 0.93
N THR A 503 -20.79 -1.86 1.43
CA THR A 503 -20.83 -0.91 2.54
C THR A 503 -20.16 -1.49 3.79
N TYR A 504 -20.40 -2.76 4.10
CA TYR A 504 -19.74 -3.46 5.20
C TYR A 504 -18.21 -3.51 5.04
N TYR A 505 -17.69 -3.78 3.83
CA TYR A 505 -16.24 -3.78 3.63
C TYR A 505 -15.65 -2.38 3.57
N TYR A 506 -16.31 -1.45 2.87
CA TYR A 506 -15.89 -0.05 2.77
C TYR A 506 -15.77 0.61 4.14
N GLN A 507 -16.71 0.31 5.05
CA GLN A 507 -16.75 0.82 6.41
C GLN A 507 -16.06 -0.12 7.42
N HIS A 508 -15.20 -1.03 6.95
CA HIS A 508 -14.47 -1.95 7.84
C HIS A 508 -13.36 -1.19 8.60
N PRO A 509 -13.17 -1.44 9.91
CA PRO A 509 -12.17 -0.78 10.75
C PRO A 509 -10.77 -0.69 10.14
N ASN A 510 -10.29 -1.76 9.50
CA ASN A 510 -8.97 -1.79 8.88
C ASN A 510 -8.85 -0.83 7.69
N ILE A 511 -9.89 -0.70 6.85
CA ILE A 511 -9.84 0.19 5.68
C ILE A 511 -9.89 1.64 6.15
N ARG A 512 -10.69 1.93 7.19
CA ARG A 512 -10.73 3.25 7.84
C ARG A 512 -9.37 3.65 8.42
N LEU A 513 -8.73 2.73 9.15
CA LEU A 513 -7.38 2.94 9.69
C LEU A 513 -6.34 3.13 8.57
N LEU A 514 -6.45 2.37 7.47
CA LEU A 514 -5.56 2.52 6.32
C LEU A 514 -5.69 3.90 5.68
N PHE A 515 -6.91 4.37 5.42
CA PHE A 515 -7.13 5.70 4.83
C PHE A 515 -6.66 6.82 5.75
N ILE A 516 -6.83 6.66 7.06
CA ILE A 516 -6.28 7.59 8.06
C ILE A 516 -4.76 7.67 7.98
N VAL A 517 -4.07 6.53 7.97
CA VAL A 517 -2.60 6.48 7.91
C VAL A 517 -2.10 7.03 6.58
N ALA A 518 -2.76 6.67 5.47
CA ALA A 518 -2.45 7.21 4.16
C ALA A 518 -2.62 8.73 4.11
N ASN A 519 -3.69 9.26 4.72
CA ASN A 519 -3.94 10.70 4.75
C ASN A 519 -2.88 11.45 5.56
N ILE A 520 -2.53 10.96 6.77
CA ILE A 520 -1.44 11.56 7.56
C ILE A 520 -0.12 11.56 6.78
N PHE A 521 0.20 10.44 6.11
CA PHE A 521 1.41 10.33 5.32
C PHE A 521 1.43 11.31 4.15
N LEU A 522 0.34 11.38 3.38
CA LEU A 522 0.21 12.31 2.25
C LEU A 522 0.28 13.78 2.69
N CYS A 523 -0.36 14.13 3.81
CA CYS A 523 -0.25 15.48 4.39
C CYS A 523 1.19 15.81 4.81
N SER A 524 1.92 14.82 5.35
CA SER A 524 3.33 15.01 5.75
C SER A 524 4.22 15.25 4.53
N LEU A 525 4.01 14.48 3.45
CA LEU A 525 4.71 14.69 2.18
C LEU A 525 4.40 16.06 1.57
N PHE A 526 3.12 16.45 1.55
CA PHE A 526 2.71 17.73 1.00
C PHE A 526 3.35 18.92 1.75
N ILE A 527 3.46 18.84 3.08
CA ILE A 527 4.13 19.88 3.89
C ILE A 527 5.64 19.91 3.60
N ALA A 528 6.28 18.74 3.43
CA ALA A 528 7.72 18.66 3.18
C ALA A 528 8.13 19.18 1.79
N GLU A 529 7.24 19.08 0.79
CA GLU A 529 7.56 19.38 -0.61
C GLU A 529 7.06 20.75 -1.10
N ASP A 530 6.33 21.53 -0.29
CA ASP A 530 5.80 22.82 -0.75
C ASP A 530 6.86 23.95 -0.75
N PRO A 531 7.34 24.43 -1.91
CA PRO A 531 8.31 25.52 -1.98
C PRO A 531 7.78 26.84 -1.40
N ILE A 532 6.45 27.02 -1.30
CA ILE A 532 5.86 28.19 -0.63
C ILE A 532 6.22 28.18 0.86
N ALA A 533 6.36 27.00 1.47
CA ALA A 533 6.84 26.86 2.85
C ALA A 533 8.31 27.26 3.02
N HIS A 534 9.06 27.41 1.93
CA HIS A 534 10.44 27.89 1.95
C HIS A 534 10.58 29.36 1.52
N SER A 535 9.49 29.99 1.06
CA SER A 535 9.52 31.38 0.59
C SER A 535 9.66 32.39 1.74
N ASN A 536 10.61 33.32 1.57
CA ASN A 536 10.80 34.46 2.47
C ASN A 536 9.89 35.65 2.16
N GLY A 537 9.08 35.58 1.09
CA GLY A 537 8.13 36.63 0.73
C GLY A 537 7.02 36.78 1.78
N LEU A 538 6.36 37.94 1.80
CA LEU A 538 5.20 38.17 2.66
C LEU A 538 3.98 37.39 2.17
N ALA A 539 3.34 36.65 3.08
CA ALA A 539 2.17 35.83 2.76
C ALA A 539 0.99 36.68 2.30
N LYS A 540 0.41 36.34 1.15
CA LYS A 540 -0.78 37.00 0.58
C LYS A 540 -1.90 35.98 0.46
N ALA A 541 -3.01 36.21 1.15
CA ALA A 541 -4.22 35.43 1.00
C ALA A 541 -5.43 36.35 0.97
N ASP A 542 -6.19 36.33 -0.12
CA ASP A 542 -7.20 37.34 -0.38
C ASP A 542 -8.28 37.43 0.70
N ILE A 543 -8.74 36.29 1.22
CA ILE A 543 -9.78 36.26 2.26
C ILE A 543 -9.13 36.24 3.65
N ILE A 544 -8.22 35.29 3.89
CA ILE A 544 -7.64 35.06 5.22
C ILE A 544 -6.76 36.24 5.64
N GLY A 545 -6.00 36.83 4.71
CA GLY A 545 -5.17 38.00 4.99
C GLY A 545 -5.98 39.20 5.44
N ASN A 546 -7.12 39.47 4.79
CA ASN A 546 -8.01 40.55 5.20
C ASN A 546 -8.59 40.30 6.60
N ILE A 547 -9.03 39.07 6.88
CA ILE A 547 -9.58 38.72 8.21
C ILE A 547 -8.49 38.82 9.28
N GLN A 548 -7.28 38.30 9.01
CA GLN A 548 -6.17 38.35 9.94
C GLN A 548 -5.76 39.80 10.24
N ASN A 549 -5.67 40.66 9.24
CA ASN A 549 -5.35 42.08 9.44
C ASN A 549 -6.45 42.85 10.17
N LEU A 550 -7.72 42.49 9.92
CA LEU A 550 -8.86 43.04 10.65
C LEU A 550 -8.81 42.67 12.14
N VAL A 551 -8.48 41.41 12.47
CA VAL A 551 -8.56 40.88 13.84
C VAL A 551 -7.26 41.08 14.63
N PHE A 552 -6.12 40.81 14.01
CA PHE A 552 -4.79 40.72 14.63
C PHE A 552 -3.77 41.74 14.10
N GLY A 553 -4.05 42.41 12.98
CA GLY A 553 -3.17 43.47 12.47
C GLY A 553 -3.09 44.64 13.42
N GLU A 554 -2.09 45.52 13.24
CA GLU A 554 -1.83 46.67 14.10
C GLU A 554 -3.11 47.47 14.38
N TYR A 555 -3.32 47.77 15.67
CA TYR A 555 -4.45 48.56 16.12
C TYR A 555 -4.04 50.03 16.22
N PRO A 556 -4.90 50.96 15.80
CA PRO A 556 -4.62 52.40 15.91
C PRO A 556 -4.49 52.84 17.37
N HIS A 557 -3.54 53.74 17.63
CA HIS A 557 -3.26 54.24 18.98
C HIS A 557 -4.36 55.15 19.54
N LYS A 558 -5.14 55.81 18.67
CA LYS A 558 -6.31 56.59 19.10
C LYS A 558 -7.44 55.66 19.52
N GLY A 559 -7.96 55.88 20.73
CA GLY A 559 -8.96 55.00 21.36
C GLY A 559 -10.24 54.84 20.53
N GLU A 560 -10.68 55.87 19.81
CA GLU A 560 -11.90 55.82 18.97
C GLU A 560 -11.76 54.86 17.78
N TYR A 561 -10.64 54.91 17.06
CA TYR A 561 -10.38 53.99 15.95
C TYR A 561 -10.08 52.56 16.44
N PHE A 562 -9.48 52.43 17.63
CA PHE A 562 -9.31 51.14 18.28
C PHE A 562 -10.68 50.49 18.54
N ILE A 563 -11.59 51.24 19.17
CA ILE A 563 -12.95 50.79 19.45
C ILE A 563 -13.68 50.48 18.13
N PHE A 564 -13.53 51.32 17.10
CA PHE A 564 -14.18 51.09 15.81
C PHE A 564 -13.70 49.80 15.13
N LYS A 565 -12.38 49.55 15.07
CA LYS A 565 -11.83 48.30 14.51
C LYS A 565 -12.30 47.09 15.32
N ALA A 566 -12.23 47.17 16.65
CA ALA A 566 -12.69 46.12 17.55
C ALA A 566 -14.19 45.81 17.38
N PHE A 567 -15.01 46.85 17.35
CA PHE A 567 -16.45 46.76 17.14
C PHE A 567 -16.77 46.14 15.79
N THR A 568 -16.04 46.50 14.75
CA THR A 568 -16.27 46.00 13.39
C THR A 568 -16.06 44.48 13.30
N TRP A 569 -14.94 43.96 13.82
CA TRP A 569 -14.70 42.51 13.74
C TRP A 569 -15.57 41.71 14.71
N VAL A 570 -15.86 42.24 15.91
CA VAL A 570 -16.80 41.59 16.86
C VAL A 570 -18.20 41.54 16.25
N SER A 571 -18.66 42.63 15.63
CA SER A 571 -19.96 42.69 14.95
C SER A 571 -20.01 41.72 13.77
N GLY A 572 -18.97 41.69 12.93
CA GLY A 572 -18.87 40.73 11.82
C GLY A 572 -18.91 39.28 12.30
N ALA A 573 -18.20 38.97 13.39
CA ALA A 573 -18.21 37.63 13.99
C ALA A 573 -19.59 37.25 14.53
N LEU A 574 -20.20 38.11 15.38
CA LEU A 574 -21.53 37.87 15.96
C LEU A 574 -22.61 37.77 14.89
N PHE A 575 -22.59 38.66 13.90
CA PHE A 575 -23.54 38.66 12.78
C PHE A 575 -23.40 37.38 11.97
N GLY A 576 -22.17 36.95 11.66
CA GLY A 576 -21.94 35.67 11.01
C GLY A 576 -22.45 34.46 11.80
N LEU A 577 -22.24 34.43 13.12
CA LEU A 577 -22.79 33.36 13.98
C LEU A 577 -24.33 33.35 13.96
N VAL A 578 -24.99 34.51 14.01
CA VAL A 578 -26.46 34.64 13.98
C VAL A 578 -27.01 34.26 12.60
N VAL A 579 -26.46 34.80 11.52
CA VAL A 579 -26.85 34.49 10.14
C VAL A 579 -26.64 33.01 9.85
N GLY A 580 -25.49 32.46 10.26
CA GLY A 580 -25.20 31.04 10.16
C GLY A 580 -26.21 30.18 10.88
N LYS A 581 -26.61 30.57 12.10
CA LYS A 581 -27.51 29.76 12.92
C LYS A 581 -28.97 29.86 12.48
N VAL A 582 -29.48 31.08 12.33
CA VAL A 582 -30.90 31.35 12.09
C VAL A 582 -31.22 31.16 10.61
N PHE A 583 -30.46 31.82 9.74
CA PHE A 583 -30.77 31.87 8.32
C PHE A 583 -30.21 30.67 7.55
N VAL A 584 -28.89 30.45 7.58
CA VAL A 584 -28.29 29.41 6.75
C VAL A 584 -28.61 28.01 7.29
N HIS A 585 -28.41 27.77 8.59
CA HIS A 585 -28.69 26.48 9.20
C HIS A 585 -30.20 26.23 9.37
N GLY A 586 -30.90 27.14 10.05
CA GLY A 586 -32.31 27.00 10.39
C GLY A 586 -33.25 27.08 9.19
N PHE A 587 -33.22 28.19 8.46
CA PHE A 587 -34.14 28.46 7.36
C PHE A 587 -33.73 27.75 6.06
N LEU A 588 -32.49 27.91 5.59
CA LEU A 588 -32.07 27.44 4.27
C LEU A 588 -31.79 25.94 4.24
N LEU A 589 -30.87 25.44 5.06
CA LEU A 589 -30.46 24.02 5.03
C LEU A 589 -31.50 23.08 5.66
N ASN A 590 -32.10 23.46 6.79
CA ASN A 590 -33.09 22.64 7.49
C ASN A 590 -34.54 22.91 7.02
N GLY A 591 -34.90 24.16 6.72
CA GLY A 591 -36.24 24.53 6.25
C GLY A 591 -36.46 24.24 4.76
N ILE A 592 -35.73 24.94 3.88
CA ILE A 592 -35.90 24.86 2.42
C ILE A 592 -35.39 23.52 1.87
N PHE A 593 -34.10 23.21 2.09
CA PHE A 593 -33.49 22.02 1.49
C PHE A 593 -33.78 20.72 2.25
N GLN A 594 -34.32 20.82 3.47
CA GLN A 594 -34.66 19.68 4.33
C GLN A 594 -33.54 18.65 4.46
N LEU A 595 -32.29 19.11 4.44
CA LEU A 595 -31.12 18.23 4.48
C LEU A 595 -31.05 17.54 5.84
N LYS A 596 -31.16 16.21 5.83
CA LYS A 596 -31.17 15.39 7.06
C LYS A 596 -29.91 15.58 7.91
N LEU A 597 -28.78 15.94 7.30
CA LEU A 597 -27.52 16.29 7.95
C LEU A 597 -27.67 17.48 8.92
N PHE A 598 -28.56 18.44 8.61
CA PHE A 598 -28.70 19.69 9.34
C PHE A 598 -29.94 19.76 10.23
N ARG A 599 -30.60 18.62 10.49
CA ARG A 599 -31.83 18.61 11.27
C ARG A 599 -31.59 19.03 12.73
N ARG A 600 -32.47 19.89 13.25
CA ARG A 600 -32.40 20.49 14.61
C ARG A 600 -31.20 21.41 14.80
N ASN A 601 -30.12 20.93 15.45
CA ASN A 601 -28.88 21.68 15.73
C ASN A 601 -27.64 20.99 15.18
N GLN A 602 -27.82 19.89 14.44
CA GLN A 602 -26.72 19.12 13.86
C GLN A 602 -26.04 19.91 12.74
N GLY A 603 -24.71 19.93 12.71
CA GLY A 603 -23.93 20.68 11.72
C GLY A 603 -23.99 22.21 11.83
N SER A 604 -24.73 22.77 12.79
CA SER A 604 -24.88 24.23 12.92
C SER A 604 -23.56 24.95 13.17
N TRP A 605 -22.62 24.33 13.88
CA TRP A 605 -21.30 24.90 14.14
C TRP A 605 -20.46 25.11 12.88
N VAL A 606 -20.49 24.16 11.93
CA VAL A 606 -19.79 24.28 10.63
C VAL A 606 -20.32 25.51 9.89
N VAL A 607 -21.65 25.61 9.82
CA VAL A 607 -22.34 26.66 9.09
C VAL A 607 -22.08 28.02 9.74
N MET A 608 -22.16 28.09 11.07
CA MET A 608 -21.86 29.29 11.85
C MET A 608 -20.41 29.73 11.67
N PHE A 609 -19.45 28.81 11.67
CA PHE A 609 -18.04 29.13 11.45
C PHE A 609 -17.80 29.66 10.02
N LEU A 610 -18.31 28.98 9.00
CA LEU A 610 -18.13 29.41 7.61
C LEU A 610 -18.78 30.77 7.35
N THR A 611 -19.97 31.01 7.88
CA THR A 611 -20.65 32.30 7.78
C THR A 611 -19.98 33.39 8.61
N MET A 612 -19.38 33.06 9.75
CA MET A 612 -18.50 33.96 10.51
C MET A 612 -17.29 34.39 9.69
N VAL A 613 -16.60 33.47 9.02
CA VAL A 613 -15.46 33.78 8.14
C VAL A 613 -15.89 34.69 6.99
N ILE A 614 -17.01 34.38 6.32
CA ILE A 614 -17.55 35.20 5.23
C ILE A 614 -17.92 36.61 5.73
N MET A 615 -18.58 36.72 6.89
CA MET A 615 -18.97 38.02 7.44
C MET A 615 -17.78 38.83 7.92
N LEU A 616 -16.76 38.22 8.53
CA LEU A 616 -15.51 38.91 8.85
C LEU A 616 -14.84 39.47 7.60
N TYR A 617 -14.85 38.73 6.49
CA TYR A 617 -14.36 39.24 5.21
C TYR A 617 -15.20 40.41 4.69
N CYS A 618 -16.53 40.32 4.69
CA CYS A 618 -17.41 41.44 4.31
C CYS A 618 -17.18 42.68 5.17
N PHE A 619 -17.07 42.51 6.49
CA PHE A 619 -16.80 43.61 7.42
C PHE A 619 -15.40 44.19 7.24
N SER A 620 -14.41 43.42 6.80
CA SER A 620 -13.10 43.96 6.41
C SER A 620 -13.18 44.91 5.21
N ILE A 621 -14.06 44.61 4.25
CA ILE A 621 -14.31 45.47 3.08
C ILE A 621 -15.05 46.74 3.52
N ILE A 622 -16.06 46.60 4.37
CA ILE A 622 -16.80 47.75 4.93
C ILE A 622 -15.87 48.66 5.72
N PHE A 623 -15.01 48.09 6.57
CA PHE A 623 -13.98 48.83 7.30
C PHE A 623 -13.12 49.64 6.33
N ASN A 624 -12.55 48.99 5.31
CA ASN A 624 -11.74 49.66 4.29
C ASN A 624 -12.47 50.77 3.53
N HIS A 625 -13.79 50.64 3.36
CA HIS A 625 -14.58 51.66 2.69
C HIS A 625 -14.83 52.88 3.58
N ILE A 626 -15.07 52.65 4.87
CA ILE A 626 -15.24 53.71 5.87
C ILE A 626 -13.92 54.43 6.13
N THR A 627 -12.79 53.70 6.22
CA THR A 627 -11.47 54.31 6.41
C THR A 627 -11.03 55.18 5.23
N LYS A 628 -11.60 54.99 4.04
CA LYS A 628 -11.34 55.88 2.88
C LYS A 628 -12.00 57.25 3.02
N LEU A 629 -12.97 57.41 3.91
CA LEU A 629 -13.66 58.68 4.13
C LEU A 629 -12.85 59.64 5.02
N ASP A 630 -11.82 59.16 5.70
CA ASP A 630 -10.96 59.93 6.61
C ASP A 630 -9.47 59.60 6.35
N PRO A 631 -8.87 60.17 5.28
CA PRO A 631 -7.61 59.67 4.71
C PRO A 631 -6.35 60.00 5.52
N ASP A 632 -6.37 61.00 6.40
CA ASP A 632 -5.12 61.57 6.94
C ASP A 632 -4.49 60.72 8.06
N GLU A 633 -5.29 59.95 8.81
CA GLU A 633 -4.77 59.03 9.84
C GLU A 633 -5.14 57.54 9.64
N LEU A 634 -6.31 57.25 9.07
CA LEU A 634 -6.77 55.87 8.90
C LEU A 634 -6.17 55.15 7.68
N ALA A 635 -5.58 55.89 6.73
CA ALA A 635 -4.94 55.29 5.55
C ALA A 635 -3.80 54.33 5.92
N LYS A 636 -3.13 54.55 7.06
CA LYS A 636 -2.06 53.67 7.57
C LYS A 636 -2.59 52.31 8.05
N PHE A 637 -3.87 52.21 8.39
CA PHE A 637 -4.52 50.99 8.88
C PHE A 637 -5.36 50.29 7.82
N TYR A 638 -5.13 50.62 6.54
CA TYR A 638 -5.83 49.98 5.43
C TYR A 638 -5.59 48.46 5.45
N ILE A 639 -6.68 47.70 5.51
CA ILE A 639 -6.62 46.24 5.57
C ILE A 639 -6.24 45.74 4.18
N THR A 640 -5.02 45.22 4.06
CA THR A 640 -4.56 44.56 2.85
C THR A 640 -4.74 43.05 2.95
N ASN A 641 -4.57 42.34 1.83
CA ASN A 641 -4.50 40.89 1.82
C ASN A 641 -3.11 40.34 2.20
N GLN A 642 -2.15 41.20 2.56
CA GLN A 642 -0.83 40.80 3.05
C GLN A 642 -0.86 40.57 4.55
N MET A 643 -0.51 39.38 5.02
CA MET A 643 -0.64 39.00 6.44
C MET A 643 0.41 39.64 7.38
N GLY A 644 1.41 40.33 6.85
CA GLY A 644 2.57 40.81 7.64
C GLY A 644 3.50 39.71 8.15
N ILE A 645 3.24 38.45 7.80
CA ILE A 645 4.02 37.27 8.18
C ILE A 645 4.65 36.68 6.91
N LYS A 646 5.89 36.19 6.99
CA LYS A 646 6.56 35.49 5.86
C LYS A 646 5.81 34.21 5.49
N TYR A 647 5.75 33.86 4.21
CA TYR A 647 5.13 32.64 3.69
C TYR A 647 5.64 31.39 4.42
N LYS A 648 6.96 31.29 4.63
CA LYS A 648 7.55 30.22 5.43
C LYS A 648 6.92 30.07 6.82
N THR A 649 6.80 31.16 7.57
CA THR A 649 6.23 31.13 8.92
C THR A 649 4.73 30.80 8.89
N PHE A 650 4.00 31.37 7.94
CA PHE A 650 2.57 31.10 7.76
C PHE A 650 2.32 29.63 7.38
N MET A 651 3.01 29.12 6.37
CA MET A 651 2.87 27.74 5.90
C MET A 651 3.34 26.72 6.93
N ASN A 652 4.40 27.01 7.70
CA ASN A 652 4.79 26.16 8.82
C ASN A 652 3.69 26.12 9.90
N GLY A 653 3.06 27.26 10.19
CA GLY A 653 1.93 27.32 11.13
C GLY A 653 0.71 26.55 10.63
N VAL A 654 0.33 26.72 9.36
CA VAL A 654 -0.79 26.03 8.72
C VAL A 654 -0.52 24.53 8.61
N GLY A 655 0.68 24.14 8.18
CA GLY A 655 1.13 22.76 8.06
C GLY A 655 1.12 22.05 9.42
N LEU A 656 1.69 22.67 10.45
CA LEU A 656 1.67 22.12 11.81
C LEU A 656 0.24 21.98 12.36
N THR A 657 -0.61 23.00 12.13
CA THR A 657 -2.02 22.98 12.57
C THR A 657 -2.82 21.92 11.83
N SER A 658 -2.64 21.80 10.52
CA SER A 658 -3.28 20.79 9.68
C SER A 658 -2.84 19.39 10.11
N PHE A 659 -1.53 19.16 10.27
CA PHE A 659 -0.99 17.90 10.75
C PHE A 659 -1.56 17.51 12.12
N PHE A 660 -1.53 18.42 13.09
CA PHE A 660 -2.07 18.20 14.43
C PHE A 660 -3.55 17.83 14.39
N ALA A 661 -4.31 18.51 13.54
CA ALA A 661 -5.72 18.24 13.39
C ALA A 661 -6.00 16.89 12.72
N HIS A 662 -5.21 16.49 11.73
CA HIS A 662 -5.28 15.16 11.13
C HIS A 662 -4.97 14.06 12.16
N VAL A 663 -3.99 14.27 13.05
CA VAL A 663 -3.70 13.35 14.16
C VAL A 663 -4.86 13.28 15.15
N LEU A 664 -5.43 14.43 15.56
CA LEU A 664 -6.61 14.47 16.42
C LEU A 664 -7.80 13.76 15.78
N PHE A 665 -8.05 14.00 14.50
CA PHE A 665 -9.11 13.35 13.75
C PHE A 665 -8.91 11.83 13.69
N SER A 666 -7.68 11.40 13.43
CA SER A 666 -7.27 10.00 13.42
C SER A 666 -7.56 9.31 14.74
N LEU A 667 -7.27 9.96 15.86
CA LEU A 667 -7.61 9.50 17.20
C LEU A 667 -9.11 9.39 17.40
N MET A 668 -9.88 10.38 16.96
CA MET A 668 -11.35 10.38 17.07
C MET A 668 -11.98 9.25 16.25
N VAL A 669 -11.51 9.04 15.02
CA VAL A 669 -12.02 7.94 14.17
C VAL A 669 -11.60 6.59 14.74
N THR A 670 -10.36 6.46 15.23
CA THR A 670 -9.87 5.25 15.90
C THR A 670 -10.69 4.93 17.15
N ASP A 671 -11.02 5.94 17.94
CA ASP A 671 -11.88 5.82 19.12
C ASP A 671 -13.32 5.41 18.73
N ALA A 672 -13.86 5.98 17.65
CA ALA A 672 -15.16 5.60 17.09
C ALA A 672 -15.16 4.13 16.62
N ILE A 673 -14.11 3.70 15.93
CA ILE A 673 -13.90 2.32 15.49
C ILE A 673 -13.90 1.35 16.68
N PHE A 674 -13.18 1.67 17.76
CA PHE A 674 -13.14 0.79 18.94
C PHE A 674 -14.47 0.72 19.70
N GLN A 675 -15.30 1.77 19.61
CA GLN A 675 -16.63 1.79 20.19
C GLN A 675 -17.71 1.13 19.34
N GLU A 676 -17.46 0.96 18.05
CA GLU A 676 -18.45 0.53 17.06
C GLU A 676 -19.07 -0.86 17.37
N ARG A 677 -20.39 -0.92 17.50
CA ARG A 677 -21.08 -2.17 17.89
C ARG A 677 -21.18 -3.19 16.74
N HIS A 678 -21.02 -2.76 15.49
CA HIS A 678 -21.19 -3.62 14.32
C HIS A 678 -20.08 -4.69 14.18
N TYR A 679 -18.86 -4.41 14.66
CA TYR A 679 -17.72 -5.32 14.57
C TYR A 679 -17.34 -5.94 15.92
N THR A 680 -18.27 -6.64 16.58
CA THR A 680 -18.06 -7.20 17.93
C THR A 680 -16.91 -8.20 18.02
N ARG A 681 -16.54 -8.86 16.92
CA ARG A 681 -15.45 -9.85 16.86
C ARG A 681 -14.09 -9.25 16.52
N TRP A 682 -14.05 -8.08 15.86
CA TRP A 682 -12.82 -7.41 15.46
C TRP A 682 -12.11 -6.83 16.69
N ALA A 683 -10.82 -7.11 16.83
CA ALA A 683 -9.95 -6.66 17.92
C ALA A 683 -10.56 -6.83 19.33
N LYS A 684 -11.27 -7.95 19.61
CA LYS A 684 -12.03 -8.17 20.86
C LYS A 684 -11.24 -7.93 22.15
N PHE A 685 -9.92 -8.20 22.14
CA PHE A 685 -9.03 -7.92 23.27
C PHE A 685 -8.76 -6.43 23.44
N VAL A 686 -8.30 -5.77 22.37
CA VAL A 686 -8.03 -4.32 22.35
C VAL A 686 -9.29 -3.54 22.71
N ARG A 687 -10.45 -3.89 22.17
CA ARG A 687 -11.73 -3.28 22.53
C ARG A 687 -12.11 -3.49 23.99
N ARG A 688 -11.83 -4.65 24.58
CA ARG A 688 -12.09 -4.91 26.01
C ARG A 688 -11.22 -4.03 26.89
N ILE A 689 -9.97 -3.80 26.49
CA ILE A 689 -9.06 -2.87 27.18
C ILE A 689 -9.53 -1.43 26.98
N TRP A 690 -9.82 -1.02 25.73
CA TRP A 690 -10.23 0.33 25.35
C TRP A 690 -11.56 0.77 26.00
N LYS A 691 -12.47 -0.17 26.27
CA LYS A 691 -13.73 0.10 26.96
C LYS A 691 -13.56 0.36 28.47
N LYS A 692 -12.40 0.05 29.07
CA LYS A 692 -12.14 0.38 30.48
C LYS A 692 -11.93 1.90 30.60
N LYS A 693 -12.80 2.57 31.36
CA LYS A 693 -12.87 4.04 31.47
C LYS A 693 -11.52 4.68 31.84
N TYR A 694 -10.76 4.05 32.73
CA TYR A 694 -9.46 4.52 33.21
C TYR A 694 -8.30 4.37 32.20
N PHE A 695 -8.44 3.51 31.18
CA PHE A 695 -7.37 3.23 30.22
C PHE A 695 -7.51 4.07 28.94
N ARG A 696 -8.74 4.46 28.60
CA ARG A 696 -9.07 5.13 27.34
C ARG A 696 -8.47 6.54 27.23
N LEU A 697 -8.66 7.35 28.25
CA LEU A 697 -8.18 8.74 28.24
C LEU A 697 -6.64 8.82 28.20
N PRO A 698 -5.90 8.15 29.11
CA PRO A 698 -4.45 8.25 29.10
C PRO A 698 -3.84 7.69 27.82
N VAL A 699 -4.35 6.57 27.29
CA VAL A 699 -3.80 5.98 26.07
C VAL A 699 -4.10 6.81 24.82
N SER A 700 -5.29 7.42 24.71
CA SER A 700 -5.57 8.34 23.61
C SER A 700 -4.65 9.58 23.64
N TRP A 701 -4.42 10.14 24.83
CA TRP A 701 -3.50 11.27 24.99
C TRP A 701 -2.04 10.88 24.78
N LEU A 702 -1.61 9.74 25.31
CA LEU A 702 -0.23 9.26 25.17
C LEU A 702 0.07 8.89 23.72
N PHE A 703 -0.90 8.35 22.98
CA PHE A 703 -0.80 8.11 21.53
C PHE A 703 -0.78 9.43 20.74
N ALA A 704 -1.61 10.40 21.10
CA ALA A 704 -1.58 11.75 20.51
C ALA A 704 -0.21 12.40 20.69
N VAL A 705 0.24 12.47 21.95
CA VAL A 705 1.54 13.06 22.32
C VAL A 705 2.68 12.29 21.67
N SER A 706 2.64 10.95 21.62
CA SER A 706 3.70 10.16 20.97
C SER A 706 3.78 10.42 19.48
N ILE A 707 2.65 10.50 18.77
CA ILE A 707 2.63 10.80 17.33
C ILE A 707 3.05 12.25 17.08
N THR A 708 2.56 13.21 17.87
CA THR A 708 2.95 14.61 17.75
C THR A 708 4.44 14.81 18.06
N VAL A 709 4.98 14.14 19.08
CA VAL A 709 6.41 14.17 19.43
C VAL A 709 7.23 13.49 18.35
N LEU A 710 6.82 12.34 17.82
CA LEU A 710 7.52 11.69 16.70
C LEU A 710 7.51 12.56 15.42
N ALA A 711 6.41 13.27 15.16
CA ALA A 711 6.32 14.18 14.02
C ALA A 711 7.14 15.46 14.22
N VAL A 712 7.10 16.05 15.40
CA VAL A 712 7.96 17.19 15.76
C VAL A 712 9.42 16.76 15.71
N LEU A 713 9.77 15.58 16.23
CA LEU A 713 11.11 15.02 16.13
C LEU A 713 11.48 14.75 14.68
N ALA A 714 10.60 14.21 13.84
CA ALA A 714 10.88 14.02 12.41
C ALA A 714 11.11 15.35 11.69
N ILE A 715 10.29 16.37 11.95
CA ILE A 715 10.45 17.72 11.39
C ILE A 715 11.74 18.38 11.90
N VAL A 716 12.07 18.20 13.19
CA VAL A 716 13.31 18.69 13.80
C VAL A 716 14.52 17.93 13.24
N PHE A 717 14.44 16.61 13.07
CA PHE A 717 15.50 15.80 12.47
C PHE A 717 15.71 16.17 10.99
N ASP A 718 14.66 16.42 10.22
CA ASP A 718 14.78 16.95 8.85
C ASP A 718 15.41 18.35 8.83
N LEU A 719 15.08 19.20 9.80
CA LEU A 719 15.73 20.51 9.98
C LEU A 719 17.22 20.40 10.35
N PHE A 720 17.66 19.29 10.95
CA PHE A 720 19.03 19.11 11.45
C PHE A 720 19.93 18.18 10.60
N GLN A 721 19.40 17.33 9.71
CA GLN A 721 20.20 16.31 8.99
C GLN A 721 20.26 16.45 7.46
N TYR A 722 19.42 17.27 6.82
CA TYR A 722 19.38 17.33 5.36
C TYR A 722 19.88 18.66 4.79
N LYS A 723 21.20 18.87 4.85
CA LYS A 723 21.89 19.93 4.07
C LYS A 723 22.48 19.42 2.74
N GLY A 724 22.34 18.13 2.41
CA GLY A 724 23.08 17.50 1.31
C GLY A 724 22.27 16.93 0.14
N VAL A 725 20.94 16.78 0.25
CA VAL A 725 20.12 16.38 -0.90
C VAL A 725 19.47 17.62 -1.45
N ALA A 726 19.90 18.01 -2.66
CA ALA A 726 19.34 19.11 -3.40
C ALA A 726 17.81 19.08 -3.34
N SER A 727 17.24 20.23 -3.00
CA SER A 727 15.81 20.53 -3.00
C SER A 727 15.19 20.19 -4.37
N TYR A 728 14.75 18.95 -4.55
CA TYR A 728 13.92 18.57 -5.68
C TYR A 728 12.52 19.14 -5.45
N SER A 729 12.25 20.31 -6.02
CA SER A 729 10.90 20.86 -6.02
C SER A 729 10.02 19.91 -6.84
N THR A 730 9.01 19.30 -6.21
CA THR A 730 7.88 18.73 -6.95
C THR A 730 7.33 19.77 -7.91
N ASP A 731 7.15 19.40 -9.17
CA ASP A 731 6.47 20.26 -10.13
C ASP A 731 5.05 20.60 -9.65
N GLU A 732 4.49 21.69 -10.16
CA GLU A 732 3.13 22.15 -9.79
C GLU A 732 2.09 21.04 -9.96
N LEU A 733 2.27 20.18 -10.97
CA LEU A 733 1.42 19.03 -11.22
C LEU A 733 1.52 17.98 -10.11
N GLY A 734 2.72 17.64 -9.65
CA GLY A 734 2.94 16.73 -8.52
C GLY A 734 2.25 17.24 -7.25
N ARG A 735 2.38 18.53 -6.96
CA ARG A 735 1.73 19.17 -5.80
C ARG A 735 0.20 19.18 -5.92
N ALA A 736 -0.32 19.50 -7.11
CA ALA A 736 -1.76 19.45 -7.37
C ALA A 736 -2.31 18.02 -7.22
N CYS A 737 -1.58 17.01 -7.69
CA CYS A 737 -1.93 15.60 -7.53
C CYS A 737 -1.92 15.16 -6.06
N LEU A 738 -0.93 15.57 -5.28
CA LEU A 738 -0.85 15.30 -3.84
C LEU A 738 -2.01 15.96 -3.09
N ALA A 739 -2.27 17.24 -3.32
CA ALA A 739 -3.41 17.95 -2.71
C ALA A 739 -4.75 17.33 -3.11
N ALA A 740 -4.93 16.93 -4.37
CA ALA A 740 -6.14 16.22 -4.82
C ALA A 740 -6.30 14.85 -4.14
N CYS A 741 -5.19 14.15 -3.91
CA CYS A 741 -5.19 12.89 -3.18
C CYS A 741 -5.59 13.10 -1.71
N ILE A 742 -5.05 14.11 -1.02
CA ILE A 742 -5.44 14.46 0.36
C ILE A 742 -6.95 14.74 0.43
N ILE A 743 -7.47 15.61 -0.45
CA ILE A 743 -8.90 15.92 -0.52
C ILE A 743 -9.74 14.65 -0.77
N MET A 744 -9.27 13.76 -1.67
CA MET A 744 -9.94 12.49 -1.92
C MET A 744 -9.96 11.60 -0.68
N PHE A 745 -8.84 11.48 0.05
CA PHE A 745 -8.76 10.68 1.26
C PHE A 745 -9.63 11.25 2.38
N ASP A 746 -9.70 12.57 2.55
CA ASP A 746 -10.64 13.21 3.47
C ASP A 746 -12.09 12.86 3.15
N ILE A 747 -12.49 12.95 1.88
CA ILE A 747 -13.83 12.57 1.42
C ILE A 747 -14.09 11.07 1.67
N LEU A 748 -13.10 10.22 1.41
CA LEU A 748 -13.22 8.78 1.66
C LEU A 748 -13.40 8.50 3.15
N ILE A 749 -12.63 9.12 4.03
CA ILE A 749 -12.78 8.93 5.48
C ILE A 749 -14.15 9.43 5.96
N LEU A 750 -14.64 10.56 5.41
CA LEU A 750 -15.95 11.10 5.75
C LEU A 750 -17.10 10.19 5.32
N THR A 751 -17.01 9.62 4.11
CA THR A 751 -18.04 8.73 3.57
C THR A 751 -18.01 7.32 4.18
N GLN A 752 -16.92 6.94 4.86
CA GLN A 752 -16.80 5.69 5.60
C GLN A 752 -17.53 5.67 6.95
N ASP A 753 -18.11 6.79 7.38
CA ASP A 753 -18.93 6.77 8.59
C ASP A 753 -20.20 5.93 8.37
N TRP A 754 -20.48 5.00 9.29
CA TRP A 754 -21.65 4.12 9.26
C TRP A 754 -22.97 4.88 9.22
N GLU A 755 -22.98 6.10 9.76
CA GLU A 755 -24.17 6.92 9.76
C GLU A 755 -24.29 7.80 8.53
N TYR A 756 -23.30 7.86 7.63
CA TYR A 756 -23.39 8.61 6.39
C TYR A 756 -24.42 7.97 5.42
N PRO A 757 -25.34 8.74 4.80
CA PRO A 757 -25.64 10.16 4.99
C PRO A 757 -26.78 10.43 6.00
N ARG A 758 -27.28 9.40 6.71
CA ARG A 758 -28.53 9.43 7.50
C ARG A 758 -28.39 9.85 8.98
N PHE A 759 -27.17 10.01 9.52
CA PHE A 759 -26.82 10.53 10.86
C PHE A 759 -27.90 10.35 11.94
N LYS A 760 -28.21 9.09 12.30
CA LYS A 760 -29.32 8.77 13.21
C LYS A 760 -28.95 9.07 14.68
N ILE A 761 -29.82 9.83 15.33
CA ILE A 761 -29.65 10.51 16.63
C ILE A 761 -29.41 9.60 17.88
N ASN A 762 -29.53 8.28 17.80
CA ASN A 762 -29.78 7.45 19.00
C ASN A 762 -28.56 6.81 19.69
N GLN A 763 -27.32 7.13 19.31
CA GLN A 763 -26.15 6.63 20.06
C GLN A 763 -25.46 7.75 20.86
N ARG A 764 -25.62 7.72 22.19
CA ARG A 764 -24.78 8.51 23.12
C ARG A 764 -23.38 7.91 23.11
N ILE A 765 -22.47 8.53 22.36
CA ILE A 765 -21.04 8.22 22.42
C ILE A 765 -20.41 9.17 23.43
N LYS A 766 -19.81 8.59 24.48
CA LYS A 766 -19.07 9.34 25.50
C LYS A 766 -17.68 9.61 24.94
N LEU A 767 -17.28 10.86 24.73
CA LEU A 767 -15.92 11.22 24.32
C LEU A 767 -14.97 11.13 25.51
N PRO A 768 -13.70 10.72 25.33
CA PRO A 768 -12.75 10.69 26.43
C PRO A 768 -12.39 12.14 26.81
N GLY A 769 -12.61 12.52 28.07
CA GLY A 769 -12.15 13.80 28.63
C GLY A 769 -13.15 14.96 28.54
N LEU A 770 -14.19 14.85 27.71
CA LEU A 770 -15.23 15.88 27.56
C LEU A 770 -16.50 15.62 28.40
N ASP A 771 -16.52 14.56 29.23
CA ASP A 771 -17.59 14.35 30.22
C ASP A 771 -17.61 15.48 31.28
N VAL A 772 -16.52 16.26 31.43
CA VAL A 772 -16.43 17.45 32.30
C VAL A 772 -16.92 18.74 31.61
N CYS A 773 -17.04 18.75 30.28
CA CYS A 773 -17.43 19.93 29.49
C CYS A 773 -18.70 19.69 28.65
N GLN A 774 -19.79 19.18 29.25
CA GLN A 774 -21.12 19.61 28.79
C GLN A 774 -21.36 21.04 29.29
N ALA A 775 -20.62 22.01 28.74
CA ALA A 775 -20.87 23.41 29.00
C ALA A 775 -22.14 23.81 28.25
N ARG A 776 -23.28 23.84 28.96
CA ARG A 776 -24.43 24.66 28.54
C ARG A 776 -24.04 26.11 28.79
N VAL A 777 -23.43 26.75 27.80
CA VAL A 777 -23.28 28.20 27.83
C VAL A 777 -24.62 28.76 27.36
N LYS A 778 -25.40 29.31 28.30
CA LYS A 778 -26.55 30.15 27.96
C LYS A 778 -26.04 31.57 27.80
N MET A 779 -25.76 32.00 26.57
CA MET A 779 -25.78 33.43 26.27
C MET A 779 -27.24 33.82 26.01
N CYS A 780 -27.66 35.01 26.45
CA CYS A 780 -29.05 35.44 26.67
C CYS A 780 -30.10 35.17 25.55
N PHE A 781 -29.71 34.69 24.36
CA PHE A 781 -30.63 34.35 23.27
C PHE A 781 -30.31 33.05 22.49
N ILE A 782 -29.27 32.26 22.85
CA ILE A 782 -28.85 31.06 22.08
C ILE A 782 -28.42 29.91 23.01
N ASP A 783 -29.07 28.74 22.88
CA ASP A 783 -28.78 27.54 23.67
C ASP A 783 -27.71 26.68 22.94
N PHE A 784 -26.49 26.62 23.49
CA PHE A 784 -25.37 25.87 22.90
C PHE A 784 -25.34 24.42 23.39
N THR A 785 -25.27 23.45 22.47
CA THR A 785 -25.02 22.04 22.80
C THR A 785 -24.00 21.42 21.85
N ILE A 786 -22.76 21.26 22.30
CA ILE A 786 -21.70 20.64 21.50
C ILE A 786 -21.81 19.12 21.63
N LYS A 787 -22.23 18.45 20.55
CA LYS A 787 -22.14 16.99 20.43
C LYS A 787 -20.84 16.66 19.70
N GLY A 788 -19.86 16.08 20.38
CA GLY A 788 -18.49 16.11 19.86
C GLY A 788 -18.19 15.33 18.58
N ARG A 789 -19.10 14.50 18.02
CA ARG A 789 -18.98 14.02 16.63
C ARG A 789 -19.12 15.15 15.59
N TRP A 790 -19.96 16.14 15.87
CA TRP A 790 -20.17 17.27 14.97
C TRP A 790 -19.02 18.25 15.02
N PHE A 791 -18.39 18.42 16.19
CA PHE A 791 -17.14 19.15 16.30
C PHE A 791 -16.06 18.55 15.39
N THR A 792 -15.96 17.21 15.33
CA THR A 792 -15.06 16.49 14.42
C THR A 792 -15.32 16.82 12.95
N TYR A 793 -16.56 16.74 12.48
CA TYR A 793 -16.87 17.05 11.08
C TYR A 793 -16.72 18.54 10.75
N SER A 794 -16.92 19.44 11.72
CA SER A 794 -16.62 20.86 11.56
C SER A 794 -15.14 21.10 11.33
N LEU A 795 -14.28 20.49 12.15
CA LEU A 795 -12.83 20.56 11.96
C LEU A 795 -12.46 20.07 10.56
N MET A 796 -12.99 18.92 10.14
CA MET A 796 -12.72 18.35 8.81
C MET A 796 -13.17 19.24 7.66
N GLY A 797 -14.33 19.90 7.77
CA GLY A 797 -14.80 20.85 6.76
C GLY A 797 -13.88 22.07 6.62
N VAL A 798 -13.25 22.51 7.72
CA VAL A 798 -12.24 23.58 7.69
C VAL A 798 -10.95 23.10 7.03
N PHE A 799 -10.51 21.86 7.26
CA PHE A 799 -9.30 21.34 6.61
C PHE A 799 -9.51 21.05 5.13
N LEU A 800 -10.64 20.49 4.73
CA LEU A 800 -11.01 20.37 3.31
C LEU A 800 -10.97 21.72 2.59
N PHE A 801 -11.32 22.82 3.28
CA PHE A 801 -11.20 24.16 2.75
C PHE A 801 -9.74 24.62 2.64
N ILE A 802 -8.91 24.33 3.64
CA ILE A 802 -7.47 24.61 3.62
C ILE A 802 -6.79 23.81 2.49
N ASP A 803 -7.13 22.54 2.32
CA ASP A 803 -6.55 21.68 1.29
C ASP A 803 -7.03 22.07 -0.10
N ALA A 804 -8.30 22.50 -0.25
CA ALA A 804 -8.78 23.09 -1.49
C ALA A 804 -8.09 24.43 -1.81
N TYR A 805 -7.76 25.22 -0.80
CA TYR A 805 -6.97 26.45 -0.95
C TYR A 805 -5.53 26.13 -1.39
N ASN A 806 -4.90 25.14 -0.76
CA ASN A 806 -3.57 24.64 -1.15
C ASN A 806 -3.57 24.09 -2.59
N PHE A 807 -4.61 23.33 -2.96
CA PHE A 807 -4.80 22.84 -4.33
C PHE A 807 -4.94 23.98 -5.34
N LYS A 808 -5.74 25.02 -5.02
CA LYS A 808 -5.85 26.22 -5.86
C LYS A 808 -4.50 26.93 -6.00
N ASN A 809 -3.75 27.09 -4.92
CA ASN A 809 -2.43 27.74 -4.98
C ASN A 809 -1.41 26.92 -5.79
N ALA A 810 -1.48 25.60 -5.73
CA ALA A 810 -0.68 24.72 -6.58
C ALA A 810 -1.02 24.88 -8.07
N LEU A 811 -2.28 25.15 -8.42
CA LEU A 811 -2.72 25.36 -9.81
C LEU A 811 -2.50 26.78 -10.35
N VAL A 812 -2.44 27.80 -9.49
CA VAL A 812 -2.40 29.22 -9.88
C VAL A 812 -0.97 29.75 -9.98
N TYR A 813 0.05 28.93 -9.71
CA TYR A 813 1.44 29.34 -9.83
C TYR A 813 1.76 29.62 -11.31
N LYS A 814 1.65 30.89 -11.71
CA LYS A 814 2.06 31.36 -13.03
C LYS A 814 3.56 31.65 -13.00
N PRO A 815 4.34 31.24 -14.03
CA PRO A 815 5.78 31.49 -14.13
C PRO A 815 6.18 32.97 -14.26
N GLU A 816 5.23 33.92 -14.24
CA GLU A 816 5.48 35.35 -14.44
C GLU A 816 6.44 35.94 -13.38
N SER A 817 6.52 35.35 -12.19
CA SER A 817 7.49 35.74 -11.14
C SER A 817 8.88 35.10 -11.31
N TYR A 818 9.01 34.04 -12.12
CA TYR A 818 10.30 33.44 -12.47
C TYR A 818 11.05 34.31 -13.50
N HIS A 819 10.33 35.02 -14.38
CA HIS A 819 10.92 35.99 -15.30
C HIS A 819 11.58 37.19 -14.59
N GLN A 820 11.13 37.56 -13.39
CA GLN A 820 11.84 38.55 -12.57
C GLN A 820 13.15 38.01 -11.97
N TYR A 821 13.24 36.70 -11.72
CA TYR A 821 14.47 36.06 -11.27
C TYR A 821 15.47 35.88 -12.43
N VAL A 822 15.00 35.57 -13.64
CA VAL A 822 15.84 35.54 -14.87
C VAL A 822 16.37 36.94 -15.25
N ASN A 823 15.68 38.02 -14.86
CA ASN A 823 16.25 39.37 -15.00
C ASN A 823 17.40 39.67 -14.01
N SER A 824 17.61 38.87 -12.96
CA SER A 824 18.82 38.94 -12.13
C SER A 824 20.02 38.22 -12.75
N GLU A 825 19.80 37.23 -13.62
CA GLU A 825 20.87 36.68 -14.48
C GLU A 825 21.36 37.70 -15.51
N LYS A 826 20.52 38.65 -15.96
CA LYS A 826 21.00 39.78 -16.77
C LYS A 826 21.99 40.68 -16.01
N TYR A 827 21.92 40.73 -14.68
CA TYR A 827 22.89 41.45 -13.86
C TYR A 827 24.23 40.69 -13.77
N ILE A 828 24.19 39.35 -13.69
CA ILE A 828 25.39 38.51 -13.71
C ILE A 828 26.04 38.52 -15.10
N VAL A 829 25.24 38.46 -16.17
CA VAL A 829 25.73 38.59 -17.55
C VAL A 829 26.28 40.00 -17.81
N SER A 830 25.69 41.06 -17.22
CA SER A 830 26.23 42.42 -17.29
C SER A 830 27.57 42.55 -16.55
N TYR A 831 27.73 41.90 -15.39
CA TYR A 831 28.96 41.93 -14.60
C TYR A 831 30.09 41.13 -15.27
N VAL A 832 29.77 39.95 -15.80
CA VAL A 832 30.71 39.13 -16.58
C VAL A 832 31.08 39.81 -17.89
N LYS A 833 30.14 40.50 -18.54
CA LYS A 833 30.41 41.27 -19.75
C LYS A 833 31.30 42.49 -19.47
N SER A 834 31.16 43.16 -18.33
CA SER A 834 32.07 44.24 -17.93
C SER A 834 33.48 43.76 -17.57
N GLU A 835 33.61 42.57 -16.97
CA GLU A 835 34.91 41.91 -16.70
C GLU A 835 35.60 41.46 -18.00
N ILE A 836 34.83 40.94 -18.97
CA ILE A 836 35.35 40.56 -20.29
C ILE A 836 35.74 41.80 -21.12
N GLU A 837 34.98 42.91 -21.03
CA GLU A 837 35.35 44.17 -21.68
C GLU A 837 36.58 44.82 -21.03
N LEU A 838 36.78 44.68 -19.71
CA LEU A 838 38.01 45.06 -19.00
C LEU A 838 39.22 44.16 -19.35
N ALA A 839 38.99 42.86 -19.57
CA ALA A 839 40.02 41.93 -20.04
C ALA A 839 40.38 42.14 -21.53
N ALA A 840 39.41 42.55 -22.35
CA ALA A 840 39.60 42.90 -23.75
C ALA A 840 40.36 44.23 -23.94
N LEU A 841 40.20 45.20 -23.02
CA LEU A 841 40.97 46.44 -23.00
C LEU A 841 42.43 46.25 -22.56
N ASN A 842 42.75 45.15 -21.86
CA ASN A 842 44.10 44.80 -21.42
C ASN A 842 44.85 43.87 -22.40
N SER A 843 44.26 43.50 -23.53
CA SER A 843 44.87 42.59 -24.52
C SER A 843 44.87 43.18 -25.94
N THR A 844 45.41 44.38 -26.09
CA THR A 844 45.89 44.85 -27.39
C THR A 844 47.34 44.44 -27.60
N GLU A 845 47.55 43.23 -28.15
CA GLU A 845 48.61 43.01 -29.15
C GLU A 845 48.40 41.69 -29.91
N SER A 846 48.51 41.80 -31.24
CA SER A 846 48.63 40.75 -32.28
C SER A 846 47.34 40.14 -32.91
N THR A 847 47.10 40.64 -34.14
CA THR A 847 46.64 39.93 -35.37
C THR A 847 45.21 39.33 -35.41
N LEU A 848 44.21 39.98 -36.02
CA LEU A 848 43.89 40.07 -37.47
C LEU A 848 43.89 38.73 -38.23
N LEU A 849 42.73 38.08 -38.37
CA LEU A 849 41.98 37.92 -39.64
C LEU A 849 40.77 36.97 -39.50
N GLU A 850 39.74 37.30 -40.28
CA GLU A 850 38.52 36.54 -40.63
C GLU A 850 37.35 36.52 -39.64
N GLY A 851 36.53 37.57 -39.76
CA GLY A 851 35.09 37.46 -39.56
C GLY A 851 34.38 37.10 -40.85
N GLU A 852 33.36 36.25 -40.78
CA GLU A 852 31.98 36.58 -41.18
C GLU A 852 31.03 35.36 -41.11
N LYS A 853 29.77 35.67 -40.76
CA LYS A 853 28.51 34.88 -40.86
C LYS A 853 28.11 33.99 -39.69
N LEU A 854 27.59 34.64 -38.65
CA LEU A 854 26.51 34.10 -37.81
C LEU A 854 25.28 35.01 -37.90
N ASN A 855 24.46 34.78 -38.93
CA ASN A 855 23.09 35.25 -39.01
C ASN A 855 22.26 34.14 -39.65
N GLY A 856 21.41 33.47 -38.87
CA GLY A 856 20.43 32.54 -39.41
C GLY A 856 19.87 31.52 -38.41
N LYS A 857 18.58 31.69 -38.11
CA LYS A 857 17.61 30.70 -37.57
C LYS A 857 17.57 30.49 -36.05
N PHE A 858 16.98 31.47 -35.36
CA PHE A 858 16.07 31.20 -34.25
C PHE A 858 14.64 31.01 -34.80
N GLU A 859 14.36 29.85 -35.38
CA GLU A 859 13.00 29.37 -35.65
C GLU A 859 12.97 27.87 -35.39
N GLY A 860 12.18 27.44 -34.40
CA GLY A 860 11.95 26.00 -34.17
C GLY A 860 11.76 25.59 -32.71
N TYR A 861 10.91 26.27 -31.94
CA TYR A 861 10.28 25.66 -30.77
C TYR A 861 8.79 25.48 -31.09
N SER A 862 8.48 24.45 -31.87
CA SER A 862 7.09 24.06 -32.14
C SER A 862 6.55 23.27 -30.95
N ASP A 863 5.60 23.87 -30.22
CA ASP A 863 4.31 23.33 -29.73
C ASP A 863 4.13 21.84 -29.33
N ASP A 864 5.17 21.04 -29.04
CA ASP A 864 5.03 19.61 -28.72
C ASP A 864 4.58 19.29 -27.27
N THR A 865 4.49 20.30 -26.39
CA THR A 865 3.96 20.12 -25.03
C THR A 865 2.44 19.98 -24.95
N ARG A 866 1.70 20.15 -26.06
CA ARG A 866 0.22 19.97 -26.08
C ARG A 866 -0.23 18.52 -26.27
N TYR A 867 0.65 17.61 -26.70
CA TYR A 867 0.27 16.21 -26.96
C TYR A 867 0.29 15.30 -25.73
N GLY A 868 1.04 15.65 -24.68
CA GLY A 868 1.02 14.91 -23.40
C GLY A 868 -0.28 15.08 -22.60
N VAL A 869 -0.91 16.26 -22.70
CA VAL A 869 -2.19 16.58 -22.03
C VAL A 869 -3.37 15.87 -22.72
N SER A 870 -3.23 15.60 -24.02
CA SER A 870 -4.22 14.88 -24.84
C SER A 870 -4.34 13.39 -24.49
N LEU A 871 -3.31 12.74 -23.91
CA LEU A 871 -3.36 11.30 -23.58
C LEU A 871 -3.91 11.00 -22.18
N ILE A 872 -3.71 11.91 -21.22
CA ILE A 872 -4.07 11.69 -19.81
C ILE A 872 -5.58 11.84 -19.59
N LEU A 873 -6.24 12.80 -20.26
CA LEU A 873 -7.68 13.00 -20.15
C LEU A 873 -8.51 11.81 -20.69
N PRO A 874 -8.17 11.20 -21.85
CA PRO A 874 -8.80 9.97 -22.32
C PRO A 874 -8.51 8.77 -21.41
N ILE A 875 -7.33 8.66 -20.79
CA ILE A 875 -7.03 7.56 -19.85
C ILE A 875 -7.88 7.70 -18.58
N PHE A 876 -8.03 8.92 -18.03
CA PHE A 876 -8.95 9.17 -16.92
C PHE A 876 -10.41 8.98 -17.34
N ALA A 877 -10.83 9.45 -18.51
CA ALA A 877 -12.18 9.24 -19.04
C ALA A 877 -12.44 7.75 -19.35
N PHE A 878 -11.43 6.98 -19.75
CA PHE A 878 -11.48 5.55 -20.00
C PHE A 878 -11.55 4.75 -18.70
N LEU A 879 -10.76 5.10 -17.68
CA LEU A 879 -10.86 4.53 -16.34
C LEU A 879 -12.22 4.87 -15.70
N PHE A 880 -12.70 6.11 -15.86
CA PHE A 880 -14.01 6.53 -15.39
C PHE A 880 -15.15 5.81 -16.15
N SER A 881 -15.01 5.61 -17.46
CA SER A 881 -15.94 4.86 -18.30
C SER A 881 -15.90 3.35 -18.05
N LEU A 882 -14.74 2.79 -17.66
CA LEU A 882 -14.62 1.39 -17.22
C LEU A 882 -15.29 1.18 -15.87
N VAL A 883 -15.11 2.09 -14.93
CA VAL A 883 -15.77 2.03 -13.62
C VAL A 883 -17.29 2.21 -13.79
N PHE A 884 -17.74 3.21 -14.55
CA PHE A 884 -19.17 3.41 -14.83
C PHE A 884 -19.77 2.34 -15.74
N GLY A 885 -19.00 1.80 -16.69
CA GLY A 885 -19.39 0.68 -17.55
C GLY A 885 -19.53 -0.61 -16.76
N PHE A 886 -18.66 -0.85 -15.78
CA PHE A 886 -18.76 -1.97 -14.85
C PHE A 886 -19.96 -1.81 -13.90
N ILE A 887 -20.21 -0.58 -13.41
CA ILE A 887 -21.39 -0.26 -12.60
C ILE A 887 -22.69 -0.43 -13.42
N ARG A 888 -22.73 0.08 -14.65
CA ARG A 888 -23.87 -0.01 -15.58
C ARG A 888 -24.15 -1.45 -16.02
N SER A 889 -23.12 -2.21 -16.36
CA SER A 889 -23.22 -3.64 -16.69
C SER A 889 -23.72 -4.46 -15.50
N ARG A 890 -23.24 -4.15 -14.29
CA ARG A 890 -23.72 -4.77 -13.05
C ARG A 890 -25.17 -4.38 -12.72
N MET A 891 -25.58 -3.14 -12.99
CA MET A 891 -26.97 -2.70 -12.83
C MET A 891 -27.88 -3.37 -13.86
N MET A 892 -27.51 -3.40 -15.15
CA MET A 892 -28.23 -4.09 -16.22
C MET A 892 -28.41 -5.59 -15.91
N TYR A 893 -27.34 -6.27 -15.49
CA TYR A 893 -27.38 -7.67 -15.09
C TYR A 893 -28.30 -7.92 -13.88
N GLN A 894 -28.34 -6.98 -12.91
CA GLN A 894 -29.27 -7.07 -11.78
C GLN A 894 -30.73 -6.83 -12.19
N THR A 895 -30.98 -5.92 -13.13
CA THR A 895 -32.31 -5.67 -13.69
C THR A 895 -32.82 -6.88 -14.47
N GLU A 896 -31.97 -7.47 -15.31
CA GLU A 896 -32.28 -8.68 -16.08
C GLU A 896 -32.53 -9.89 -15.17
N ARG A 897 -31.74 -10.03 -14.09
CA ARG A 897 -31.97 -11.05 -13.06
C ARG A 897 -33.28 -10.83 -12.32
N LYS A 898 -33.64 -9.59 -11.97
CA LYS A 898 -34.93 -9.27 -11.33
C LYS A 898 -36.10 -9.56 -12.27
N MET A 899 -35.97 -9.30 -13.58
CA MET A 899 -36.99 -9.64 -14.57
C MET A 899 -37.13 -11.15 -14.77
N LYS A 900 -36.02 -11.90 -14.90
CA LYS A 900 -36.02 -13.37 -15.01
C LYS A 900 -36.57 -14.05 -13.75
N THR A 901 -36.29 -13.49 -12.57
CA THR A 901 -36.82 -14.01 -11.30
C THR A 901 -38.31 -13.69 -11.13
N ARG A 902 -38.79 -12.51 -11.57
CA ARG A 902 -40.23 -12.18 -11.63
C ARG A 902 -40.99 -13.06 -12.62
N LYS A 903 -40.43 -13.34 -13.81
CA LYS A 903 -41.01 -14.29 -14.78
C LYS A 903 -41.07 -15.73 -14.22
N ARG A 904 -40.04 -16.18 -13.49
CA ARG A 904 -40.05 -17.50 -12.83
C ARG A 904 -41.02 -17.58 -11.66
N LEU A 905 -41.15 -16.52 -10.85
CA LEU A 905 -42.10 -16.49 -9.73
C LEU A 905 -43.57 -16.39 -10.17
N LYS A 906 -43.85 -15.84 -11.36
CA LYS A 906 -45.19 -15.90 -11.97
C LYS A 906 -45.57 -17.28 -12.51
N ASN A 907 -44.60 -18.17 -12.78
CA ASN A 907 -44.82 -19.50 -13.34
C ASN A 907 -44.70 -20.63 -12.31
N ILE A 908 -44.62 -20.33 -11.01
CA ILE A 908 -44.66 -21.36 -9.95
C ILE A 908 -46.12 -21.50 -9.51
N PRO A 909 -46.79 -22.64 -9.74
CA PRO A 909 -48.12 -22.88 -9.19
C PRO A 909 -48.09 -22.79 -7.66
N ARG A 910 -49.08 -22.11 -7.08
CA ARG A 910 -49.18 -21.92 -5.62
C ARG A 910 -49.19 -23.28 -4.92
N VAL A 911 -48.38 -23.41 -3.87
CA VAL A 911 -48.18 -24.62 -3.06
C VAL A 911 -49.42 -25.00 -2.22
N GLU A 912 -50.52 -24.26 -2.34
CA GLU A 912 -51.78 -24.55 -1.64
C GLU A 912 -52.58 -25.71 -2.27
N ASP A 913 -52.32 -26.08 -3.54
CA ASP A 913 -53.07 -27.17 -4.20
C ASP A 913 -52.50 -28.58 -3.96
N MET A 914 -51.33 -28.73 -3.33
CA MET A 914 -50.69 -30.04 -3.15
C MET A 914 -50.88 -30.68 -1.77
N ARG A 915 -51.73 -30.11 -0.89
CA ARG A 915 -51.90 -30.60 0.49
C ARG A 915 -53.26 -31.22 0.82
N VAL A 916 -54.03 -31.64 -0.19
CA VAL A 916 -55.28 -32.42 0.00
C VAL A 916 -55.27 -33.66 -0.90
N ARG A 917 -54.45 -34.66 -0.57
CA ARG A 917 -54.61 -36.05 -1.05
C ARG A 917 -53.68 -37.00 -0.28
N GLN A 918 -53.93 -37.15 1.01
CA GLN A 918 -53.52 -38.36 1.75
C GLN A 918 -54.20 -38.38 3.11
N ARG A 919 -55.29 -39.16 3.20
CA ARG A 919 -55.72 -40.02 4.32
C ARG A 919 -57.23 -40.05 4.43
N THR A 920 -57.84 -41.13 3.96
CA THR A 920 -58.92 -41.87 4.64
C THR A 920 -59.14 -43.22 3.94
N GLY A 921 -59.24 -44.30 4.71
CA GLY A 921 -60.00 -45.49 4.32
C GLY A 921 -59.20 -46.75 3.93
N PHE A 922 -58.67 -47.45 4.93
CA PHE A 922 -58.45 -48.90 4.83
C PHE A 922 -59.81 -49.61 4.74
N LYS A 923 -60.05 -50.41 3.69
CA LYS A 923 -61.07 -51.46 3.67
C LYS A 923 -60.39 -52.80 3.44
N LEU A 924 -60.51 -53.68 4.43
CA LEU A 924 -60.16 -55.10 4.37
C LEU A 924 -61.11 -55.83 3.42
N LYS A 925 -60.57 -56.68 2.53
CA LYS A 925 -61.31 -57.74 1.83
C LYS A 925 -60.97 -59.09 2.47
N PRO A 926 -61.93 -60.01 2.66
CA PRO A 926 -61.64 -61.35 3.15
C PRO A 926 -61.09 -62.22 2.03
N ILE A 927 -60.03 -62.96 2.32
CA ILE A 927 -59.50 -64.05 1.47
C ILE A 927 -60.12 -65.34 2.01
N GLY A 928 -60.98 -65.94 1.20
CA GLY A 928 -61.50 -67.29 1.39
C GLY A 928 -60.92 -68.23 0.33
N ASN A 929 -60.65 -69.44 0.80
CA ASN A 929 -60.41 -70.70 0.09
C ASN A 929 -58.98 -71.07 -0.33
N ILE A 930 -58.67 -72.29 0.10
CA ILE A 930 -57.40 -73.00 0.22
C ILE A 930 -57.47 -74.21 -0.74
N ARG A 931 -56.41 -74.35 -1.57
CA ARG A 931 -55.84 -75.60 -2.18
C ARG A 931 -56.70 -76.42 -3.17
N PRO A 932 -56.12 -77.40 -3.92
CA PRO A 932 -54.75 -77.97 -3.89
C PRO A 932 -53.99 -78.07 -5.26
N ILE A 933 -52.64 -78.05 -5.25
CA ILE A 933 -51.66 -79.15 -5.57
C ILE A 933 -51.61 -79.53 -7.09
N TYR A 934 -50.50 -79.43 -7.84
CA TYR A 934 -49.32 -80.32 -7.88
C TYR A 934 -48.09 -79.71 -8.60
N HIS A 935 -46.91 -80.19 -8.15
CA HIS A 935 -45.54 -80.26 -8.71
C HIS A 935 -45.37 -79.98 -10.23
N THR A 936 -44.28 -79.36 -10.69
CA THR A 936 -42.84 -79.66 -10.49
C THR A 936 -41.94 -78.44 -10.35
#